data_AF-A0A0W4ZBQ0-F1
#
_entry.id   AF-A0A0W4ZBQ0-F1
#
_cell.length_a   1.000
_cell.length_b   1.000
_cell.length_c   1.000
_cell.angle_alpha   90.00
_cell.angle_beta   90.00
_cell.angle_gamma   90.00
#
_symmetry.space_group_name_H-M   'P 1'
#
loop_
_entity.id
_entity.type
_entity.pdbx_description
1 polymer ?
#
loop_
_entity_poly.entity_id
_entity_poly.type
_entity_poly.pdbx_seq_one_letter_code
_entity_poly.pdbx_strand_id
1 'polypeptide(L)'
;MKTSIILTLSIISSAFSKSVPVHESNEKFNFFDLENYSSSDYLTSFHVSKRSSASYTFFSFLRDSVDISALVLGGNINDREQCTEFLESLCEILHPELPEGPFTTVLRKICEIKQGLNKLCQHLTTKSRHTNFTLIEKKCIDLENILSSIYNNFNLKNGPDRLKGRCSELETLCSVYEPICGGSVSVLCNRISTDCFDLRREDHQSSFLLQVLQNDLSDPEICRKSLHDRCLCLSTLTPTMADACLLVDATCQNLMKHKEQKCSALESAIYGITLGDSENSEESLDTSDNTLETDCTSFPPCIDFLSYCDNSETRKHCQRIKQKCTQDNSIEHSTTKVSLGDCASAYSNVDLDAFFHKLHDNHLLFPFGYPSLPDILLFLVSLMQHRGNMQARCQSFSFRYCEYYRGVFPVLHSHCNSNFSECDNLDTKATIACTDLKKKLHKLGLVRKDGDPPKLYRGAHHDFISVGECATLMAKCHYYGHLCPELRGPCRNLNSLCYNHNRESYYLDKFWDKIKKHMTSQGLGVSDLLHPKTFTGLYPYILELCSTFGTTNELFFGWCLHPLNISRMLYYYFKYDFTGFLNNLSSEDGKLSLPECALYSPKCAVFSVVFDNSKHMCDRVNEICFHQDSFEYFFGNDTDFGFTKN
;
A
#
# COMPACT_ATOMS: atom_id res chain seq x y z
N MET A 1 35.85 5.84 -34.18
CA MET A 1 35.55 4.44 -33.81
C MET A 1 35.62 4.35 -32.31
N LYS A 2 34.48 4.08 -31.65
CA LYS A 2 34.01 4.68 -30.38
C LYS A 2 33.27 6.00 -30.59
N THR A 3 32.13 6.10 -29.90
CA THR A 3 31.17 7.21 -29.80
C THR A 3 30.18 7.37 -30.97
N SER A 4 29.03 6.67 -30.88
CA SER A 4 27.68 7.11 -31.34
C SER A 4 26.70 5.92 -31.41
N ILE A 5 26.21 5.44 -30.27
CA ILE A 5 24.94 4.70 -30.12
C ILE A 5 24.36 5.03 -28.74
N ILE A 6 24.04 6.31 -28.51
CA ILE A 6 23.22 6.77 -27.37
C ILE A 6 22.43 7.98 -27.89
N LEU A 7 21.32 7.76 -28.61
CA LEU A 7 20.24 8.76 -28.76
C LEU A 7 18.97 8.25 -29.47
N THR A 8 18.51 7.01 -29.23
CA THR A 8 17.30 6.48 -29.93
C THR A 8 16.19 5.96 -29.02
N LEU A 9 16.22 6.25 -27.71
CA LEU A 9 15.10 5.91 -26.80
C LEU A 9 14.66 7.07 -25.90
N SER A 10 14.77 8.30 -26.41
CA SER A 10 14.17 9.49 -25.77
C SER A 10 13.32 10.34 -26.73
N ILE A 11 12.95 9.78 -27.88
CA ILE A 11 12.09 10.43 -28.88
C ILE A 11 10.90 9.51 -29.15
N ILE A 12 10.02 9.37 -28.16
CA ILE A 12 8.61 9.00 -28.38
C ILE A 12 7.79 10.01 -27.58
N SER A 13 7.81 11.25 -28.07
CA SER A 13 6.85 12.32 -27.71
C SER A 13 6.80 13.47 -28.72
N SER A 14 7.45 13.40 -29.90
CA SER A 14 7.47 14.55 -30.83
C SER A 14 7.47 14.23 -32.32
N ALA A 15 6.83 13.14 -32.78
CA ALA A 15 6.72 12.89 -34.22
C ALA A 15 5.43 12.16 -34.65
N PHE A 16 4.31 12.89 -34.74
CA PHE A 16 3.23 12.55 -35.67
C PHE A 16 3.08 13.67 -36.69
N SER A 17 3.82 13.60 -37.80
CA SER A 17 3.53 14.33 -39.04
C SER A 17 4.39 13.80 -40.20
N LYS A 18 3.69 13.27 -41.21
CA LYS A 18 4.08 12.95 -42.61
C LYS A 18 4.43 11.50 -42.95
N SER A 19 3.53 10.97 -43.76
CA SER A 19 3.49 9.75 -44.59
C SER A 19 4.55 9.69 -45.70
N VAL A 20 5.16 8.50 -45.94
CA VAL A 20 5.48 7.84 -47.24
C VAL A 20 5.89 6.37 -46.93
N PRO A 21 5.54 5.34 -47.73
CA PRO A 21 5.67 3.93 -47.36
C PRO A 21 7.01 3.29 -47.80
N VAL A 22 7.47 2.29 -47.04
CA VAL A 22 8.49 1.33 -47.51
C VAL A 22 8.07 -0.09 -47.11
N HIS A 23 8.04 -0.96 -48.11
CA HIS A 23 7.81 -2.39 -48.06
C HIS A 23 9.15 -3.10 -47.76
N GLU A 24 9.23 -3.97 -46.75
CA GLU A 24 9.65 -5.39 -46.82
C GLU A 24 9.98 -6.00 -45.45
N SER A 25 9.76 -7.31 -45.43
CA SER A 25 9.66 -8.30 -44.36
C SER A 25 10.91 -8.56 -43.50
N ASN A 26 10.69 -8.84 -42.21
CA ASN A 26 10.96 -10.16 -41.59
C ASN A 26 10.50 -10.20 -40.11
N GLU A 27 9.84 -11.30 -39.76
CA GLU A 27 9.15 -11.56 -38.49
C GLU A 27 10.01 -11.33 -37.24
N LYS A 28 9.59 -10.37 -36.41
CA LYS A 28 9.84 -10.33 -34.96
C LYS A 28 8.52 -9.99 -34.27
N PHE A 29 8.03 -10.90 -33.44
CA PHE A 29 6.87 -10.68 -32.58
C PHE A 29 7.21 -9.58 -31.56
N ASN A 30 6.75 -8.35 -31.81
CA ASN A 30 6.73 -7.27 -30.84
C ASN A 30 5.40 -7.30 -30.07
N PHE A 31 5.48 -7.26 -28.74
CA PHE A 31 4.31 -7.24 -27.84
C PHE A 31 3.61 -5.86 -27.78
N PHE A 32 3.99 -4.90 -28.63
CA PHE A 32 3.35 -3.60 -28.78
C PHE A 32 3.49 -3.11 -30.24
N ASP A 33 2.63 -3.58 -31.14
CA ASP A 33 2.34 -2.88 -32.40
C ASP A 33 0.90 -2.36 -32.33
N LEU A 34 0.77 -1.08 -31.96
CA LEU A 34 -0.46 -0.29 -32.02
C LEU A 34 -0.42 0.58 -33.28
N GLU A 35 -0.45 -0.06 -34.46
CA GLU A 35 -0.73 0.66 -35.71
C GLU A 35 -1.82 -0.09 -36.48
N ASN A 36 -2.90 0.62 -36.77
CA ASN A 36 -4.10 0.20 -37.52
C ASN A 36 -5.24 -0.44 -36.71
N TYR A 37 -5.81 0.30 -35.76
CA TYR A 37 -7.25 0.30 -35.56
C TYR A 37 -7.72 1.71 -35.15
N SER A 38 -8.60 2.31 -35.96
CA SER A 38 -9.22 3.61 -35.68
C SER A 38 -10.17 3.49 -34.49
N SER A 39 -9.65 3.81 -33.30
CA SER A 39 -10.41 4.02 -32.06
C SER A 39 -10.58 5.53 -31.87
N SER A 40 -11.49 6.17 -32.62
CA SER A 40 -11.65 7.64 -32.56
C SER A 40 -12.57 8.15 -31.46
N ASP A 41 -13.32 7.32 -30.72
CA ASP A 41 -14.44 7.88 -29.93
C ASP A 41 -14.28 7.85 -28.40
N TYR A 42 -13.17 7.35 -27.84
CA TYR A 42 -13.05 7.28 -26.36
C TYR A 42 -11.67 7.57 -25.76
N LEU A 43 -10.70 8.09 -26.52
CA LEU A 43 -9.33 8.29 -26.01
C LEU A 43 -8.74 9.61 -26.48
N THR A 44 -9.21 10.73 -25.91
CA THR A 44 -8.41 11.95 -25.87
C THR A 44 -8.40 12.49 -24.44
N SER A 45 -7.19 12.72 -23.92
CA SER A 45 -6.87 13.27 -22.59
C SER A 45 -7.20 12.40 -21.38
N PHE A 46 -6.29 11.47 -21.04
CA PHE A 46 -6.12 11.05 -19.64
C PHE A 46 -4.68 11.34 -19.22
N HIS A 47 -4.48 12.38 -18.41
CA HIS A 47 -3.35 12.39 -17.49
C HIS A 47 -3.57 11.26 -16.50
N VAL A 48 -2.86 10.17 -16.72
CA VAL A 48 -3.05 8.91 -16.04
C VAL A 48 -2.61 9.07 -14.57
N SER A 49 -3.57 9.33 -13.67
CA SER A 49 -3.39 9.07 -12.24
C SER A 49 -2.77 7.67 -12.04
N LYS A 50 -2.00 7.46 -10.97
CA LYS A 50 -1.39 6.13 -10.67
C LYS A 50 -2.43 4.99 -10.67
N ARG A 51 -3.68 5.30 -10.34
CA ARG A 51 -4.81 4.35 -10.38
C ARG A 51 -5.21 3.99 -11.82
N SER A 52 -5.21 4.95 -12.73
CA SER A 52 -5.53 4.72 -14.15
C SER A 52 -4.46 3.93 -14.91
N SER A 53 -3.20 3.89 -14.48
CA SER A 53 -2.18 3.07 -15.16
C SER A 53 -2.35 1.58 -14.85
N ALA A 54 -2.59 1.22 -13.58
CA ALA A 54 -2.97 -0.15 -13.22
C ALA A 54 -4.29 -0.56 -13.90
N SER A 55 -5.28 0.34 -13.94
CA SER A 55 -6.51 0.09 -14.69
C SER A 55 -6.23 -0.16 -16.17
N TYR A 56 -5.39 0.64 -16.82
CA TYR A 56 -5.03 0.43 -18.23
C TYR A 56 -4.33 -0.91 -18.47
N THR A 57 -3.33 -1.24 -17.66
CA THR A 57 -2.64 -2.54 -17.72
C THR A 57 -3.63 -3.69 -17.55
N PHE A 58 -4.53 -3.60 -16.57
CA PHE A 58 -5.58 -4.61 -16.38
C PHE A 58 -6.57 -4.68 -17.57
N PHE A 59 -7.00 -3.54 -18.12
CA PHE A 59 -7.87 -3.52 -19.30
C PHE A 59 -7.18 -4.10 -20.54
N SER A 60 -5.87 -3.92 -20.69
CA SER A 60 -5.12 -4.55 -21.77
C SER A 60 -5.15 -6.09 -21.64
N PHE A 61 -5.08 -6.62 -20.41
CA PHE A 61 -5.27 -8.04 -20.14
C PHE A 61 -6.66 -8.53 -20.53
N LEU A 62 -7.71 -7.76 -20.21
CA LEU A 62 -9.09 -8.09 -20.57
C LEU A 62 -9.38 -8.06 -22.08
N ARG A 63 -8.38 -7.78 -22.93
CA ARG A 63 -8.50 -7.85 -24.40
C ARG A 63 -7.83 -9.08 -25.00
N ASP A 64 -6.89 -9.71 -24.31
CA ASP A 64 -6.20 -10.90 -24.78
C ASP A 64 -6.95 -12.16 -24.30
N SER A 65 -7.49 -12.93 -25.25
CA SER A 65 -8.29 -14.12 -24.94
C SER A 65 -7.51 -15.19 -24.17
N VAL A 66 -6.20 -15.27 -24.36
CA VAL A 66 -5.34 -16.23 -23.66
C VAL A 66 -5.13 -15.78 -22.22
N ASP A 67 -4.88 -14.49 -21.99
CA ASP A 67 -4.67 -13.96 -20.64
C ASP A 67 -5.94 -14.04 -19.80
N ILE A 68 -7.09 -13.66 -20.37
CA ILE A 68 -8.38 -13.79 -19.70
C ILE A 68 -8.63 -15.26 -19.36
N SER A 69 -8.41 -16.17 -20.32
CA SER A 69 -8.62 -17.60 -20.08
C SER A 69 -7.68 -18.14 -19.01
N ALA A 70 -6.39 -17.76 -19.03
CA ALA A 70 -5.44 -18.17 -18.02
C ALA A 70 -5.80 -17.61 -16.64
N LEU A 71 -6.25 -16.35 -16.56
CA LEU A 71 -6.72 -15.73 -15.32
C LEU A 71 -7.98 -16.42 -14.78
N VAL A 72 -8.91 -16.77 -15.66
CA VAL A 72 -10.12 -17.52 -15.30
C VAL A 72 -9.77 -18.90 -14.75
N LEU A 73 -8.85 -19.61 -15.40
CA LEU A 73 -8.47 -20.96 -15.01
C LEU A 73 -7.57 -20.98 -13.75
N GLY A 74 -6.85 -19.88 -13.48
CA GLY A 74 -5.90 -19.78 -12.38
C GLY A 74 -4.78 -20.83 -12.44
N GLY A 75 -4.17 -21.12 -11.30
CA GLY A 75 -3.06 -22.09 -11.18
C GLY A 75 -3.46 -23.53 -10.88
N ASN A 76 -4.76 -23.82 -10.77
CA ASN A 76 -5.24 -25.12 -10.30
C ASN A 76 -5.55 -26.10 -11.43
N ILE A 77 -5.64 -25.61 -12.67
CA ILE A 77 -6.10 -26.40 -13.80
C ILE A 77 -4.90 -26.94 -14.56
N ASN A 78 -4.48 -28.14 -14.15
CA ASN A 78 -3.33 -28.84 -14.71
C ASN A 78 -3.69 -29.78 -15.86
N ASP A 79 -4.99 -30.02 -16.08
CA ASP A 79 -5.47 -30.89 -17.14
C ASP A 79 -6.66 -30.28 -17.89
N ARG A 80 -6.89 -30.81 -19.08
CA ARG A 80 -7.90 -30.33 -20.02
C ARG A 80 -9.33 -30.54 -19.51
N GLU A 81 -9.57 -31.59 -18.74
CA GLU A 81 -10.91 -31.95 -18.25
C GLU A 81 -11.36 -30.93 -17.21
N GLN A 82 -10.52 -30.66 -16.20
CA GLN A 82 -10.77 -29.61 -15.20
C GLN A 82 -10.96 -28.23 -15.84
N CYS A 83 -10.19 -27.93 -16.89
CA CYS A 83 -10.35 -26.70 -17.66
C CYS A 83 -11.73 -26.59 -18.29
N THR A 84 -12.18 -27.68 -18.89
CA THR A 84 -13.44 -27.72 -19.63
C THR A 84 -14.60 -27.62 -18.65
N GLU A 85 -14.59 -28.43 -17.58
CA GLU A 85 -15.60 -28.41 -16.52
C GLU A 85 -15.73 -27.03 -15.88
N PHE A 86 -14.61 -26.37 -15.61
CA PHE A 86 -14.63 -25.04 -14.99
C PHE A 86 -15.24 -23.99 -15.93
N LEU A 87 -14.82 -23.96 -17.19
CA LEU A 87 -15.38 -23.02 -18.18
C LEU A 87 -16.84 -23.30 -18.49
N GLU A 88 -17.26 -24.57 -18.54
CA GLU A 88 -18.66 -24.96 -18.69
C GLU A 88 -19.49 -24.48 -17.50
N SER A 89 -19.05 -24.72 -16.27
CA SER A 89 -19.69 -24.22 -15.05
C SER A 89 -19.83 -22.69 -15.07
N LEU A 90 -18.77 -21.97 -15.47
CA LEU A 90 -18.81 -20.52 -15.60
C LEU A 90 -19.86 -20.06 -16.63
N CYS A 91 -19.96 -20.74 -17.77
CA CYS A 91 -20.83 -20.33 -18.87
C CYS A 91 -22.29 -20.78 -18.72
N GLU A 92 -22.54 -21.91 -18.06
CA GLU A 92 -23.87 -22.49 -17.87
C GLU A 92 -24.53 -22.05 -16.57
N ILE A 93 -23.75 -21.74 -15.53
CA ILE A 93 -24.26 -21.39 -14.21
C ILE A 93 -24.06 -19.90 -13.93
N LEU A 94 -22.81 -19.42 -13.92
CA LEU A 94 -22.51 -18.05 -13.47
C LEU A 94 -22.96 -16.99 -14.49
N HIS A 95 -22.60 -17.13 -15.77
CA HIS A 95 -22.92 -16.14 -16.79
C HIS A 95 -24.44 -15.84 -16.90
N PRO A 96 -25.34 -16.85 -16.90
CA PRO A 96 -26.78 -16.61 -16.95
C PRO A 96 -27.38 -15.94 -15.69
N GLU A 97 -26.73 -16.08 -14.53
CA GLU A 97 -27.18 -15.46 -13.28
C GLU A 97 -26.75 -13.99 -13.16
N LEU A 98 -25.71 -13.57 -13.87
CA LEU A 98 -25.18 -12.21 -13.79
C LEU A 98 -26.08 -11.20 -14.53
N PRO A 99 -26.40 -10.05 -13.90
CA PRO A 99 -26.99 -8.92 -14.60
C PRO A 99 -26.11 -8.41 -15.75
N GLU A 100 -26.68 -7.63 -16.67
CA GLU A 100 -25.89 -6.96 -17.71
C GLU A 100 -24.88 -5.99 -17.09
N GLY A 101 -23.63 -6.06 -17.56
CA GLY A 101 -22.55 -5.21 -17.07
C GLY A 101 -21.21 -5.49 -17.72
N PRO A 102 -20.16 -4.71 -17.40
CA PRO A 102 -18.82 -4.89 -17.94
C PRO A 102 -18.25 -6.29 -17.72
N PHE A 103 -18.41 -6.86 -16.52
CA PHE A 103 -17.90 -8.21 -16.21
C PHE A 103 -18.65 -9.29 -16.98
N THR A 104 -19.98 -9.19 -17.04
CA THR A 104 -20.84 -10.09 -17.82
C THR A 104 -20.48 -10.04 -19.30
N THR A 105 -20.14 -8.86 -19.83
CA THR A 105 -19.66 -8.69 -21.21
C THR A 105 -18.35 -9.43 -21.46
N VAL A 106 -17.42 -9.40 -20.49
CA VAL A 106 -16.16 -10.15 -20.60
C VAL A 106 -16.44 -11.65 -20.56
N LEU A 107 -17.26 -12.14 -19.61
CA LEU A 107 -17.60 -13.56 -19.54
C LEU A 107 -18.34 -14.05 -20.78
N ARG A 108 -19.26 -13.24 -21.32
CA ARG A 108 -19.98 -13.55 -22.57
C ARG A 108 -19.02 -13.81 -23.72
N LYS A 109 -17.98 -12.98 -23.89
CA LYS A 109 -16.96 -13.18 -24.93
C LYS A 109 -16.23 -14.51 -24.77
N ILE A 110 -16.00 -14.97 -23.55
CA ILE A 110 -15.40 -16.29 -23.27
C ILE A 110 -16.40 -17.40 -23.64
N CYS A 111 -17.66 -17.26 -23.25
CA CYS A 111 -18.71 -18.25 -23.45
C CYS A 111 -19.20 -18.38 -24.90
N GLU A 112 -19.08 -17.31 -25.69
CA GLU A 112 -19.39 -17.31 -27.13
C GLU A 112 -18.39 -18.14 -27.95
N ILE A 113 -17.27 -18.57 -27.35
CA ILE A 113 -16.30 -19.51 -27.92
C ILE A 113 -16.86 -20.97 -27.86
N LYS A 114 -18.14 -21.17 -28.24
CA LYS A 114 -18.90 -22.42 -28.05
C LYS A 114 -18.32 -23.66 -28.74
N GLN A 115 -17.65 -23.50 -29.89
CA GLN A 115 -16.97 -24.62 -30.58
C GLN A 115 -15.48 -24.74 -30.22
N GLY A 116 -15.02 -23.93 -29.26
CA GLY A 116 -13.60 -23.73 -28.99
C GLY A 116 -13.20 -23.84 -27.53
N LEU A 117 -14.08 -23.98 -26.53
CA LEU A 117 -13.64 -24.18 -25.13
C LEU A 117 -12.70 -25.39 -25.01
N ASN A 118 -13.08 -26.51 -25.61
CA ASN A 118 -12.25 -27.70 -25.70
C ASN A 118 -10.91 -27.46 -26.42
N LYS A 119 -10.91 -26.66 -27.50
CA LYS A 119 -9.69 -26.29 -28.25
C LYS A 119 -8.83 -25.28 -27.49
N LEU A 120 -9.44 -24.36 -26.77
CA LEU A 120 -8.83 -23.35 -25.93
C LEU A 120 -8.14 -24.03 -24.76
N CYS A 121 -8.85 -24.88 -24.02
CA CYS A 121 -8.28 -25.73 -22.99
C CYS A 121 -7.15 -26.60 -23.53
N GLN A 122 -7.31 -27.19 -24.72
CA GLN A 122 -6.24 -27.92 -25.39
C GLN A 122 -5.02 -27.01 -25.67
N HIS A 123 -5.20 -25.80 -26.20
CA HIS A 123 -4.09 -24.86 -26.46
C HIS A 123 -3.39 -24.38 -25.17
N LEU A 124 -4.14 -24.21 -24.09
CA LEU A 124 -3.63 -23.74 -22.80
C LEU A 124 -2.87 -24.84 -22.05
N THR A 125 -3.26 -26.11 -22.21
CA THR A 125 -2.72 -27.25 -21.44
C THR A 125 -1.76 -28.14 -22.26
N THR A 126 -1.86 -28.13 -23.60
CA THR A 126 -1.02 -28.99 -24.45
C THR A 126 0.23 -28.26 -24.90
N LYS A 127 1.39 -28.91 -24.76
CA LYS A 127 2.68 -28.37 -25.23
C LYS A 127 2.71 -28.32 -26.76
N SER A 128 3.14 -27.18 -27.30
CA SER A 128 3.37 -27.05 -28.73
C SER A 128 4.54 -27.93 -29.17
N ARG A 129 4.40 -28.59 -30.34
CA ARG A 129 5.47 -29.43 -30.93
C ARG A 129 6.74 -28.64 -31.25
N HIS A 130 6.63 -27.33 -31.46
CA HIS A 130 7.75 -26.48 -31.87
C HIS A 130 8.52 -25.90 -30.69
N THR A 131 7.83 -25.53 -29.61
CA THR A 131 8.44 -24.84 -28.47
C THR A 131 8.61 -25.74 -27.25
N ASN A 132 7.91 -26.88 -27.19
CA ASN A 132 7.80 -27.73 -26.01
C ASN A 132 7.25 -27.00 -24.77
N PHE A 133 6.55 -25.89 -24.98
CA PHE A 133 5.84 -25.14 -23.96
C PHE A 133 4.35 -25.09 -24.27
N THR A 134 3.51 -25.10 -23.24
CA THR A 134 2.12 -24.66 -23.37
C THR A 134 2.09 -23.15 -23.64
N LEU A 135 0.93 -22.65 -24.08
CA LEU A 135 0.76 -21.22 -24.29
C LEU A 135 0.92 -20.43 -22.99
N ILE A 136 0.45 -21.00 -21.87
CA ILE A 136 0.62 -20.42 -20.52
C ILE A 136 2.09 -20.44 -20.10
N GLU A 137 2.78 -21.58 -20.22
CA GLU A 137 4.21 -21.68 -19.88
C GLU A 137 5.03 -20.64 -20.66
N LYS A 138 4.74 -20.48 -21.96
CA LYS A 138 5.40 -19.46 -22.78
C LYS A 138 5.13 -18.04 -22.27
N LYS A 139 3.87 -17.71 -21.99
CA LYS A 139 3.50 -16.38 -21.42
C LYS A 139 4.18 -16.13 -20.08
N CYS A 140 4.29 -17.15 -19.22
CA CYS A 140 4.97 -17.05 -17.95
C CYS A 140 6.47 -16.76 -18.11
N ILE A 141 7.14 -17.43 -19.05
CA ILE A 141 8.55 -17.17 -19.38
C ILE A 141 8.72 -15.75 -19.93
N ASP A 142 7.87 -15.34 -20.87
CA ASP A 142 7.92 -14.00 -21.48
C ASP A 142 7.71 -12.92 -20.40
N LEU A 143 6.74 -13.11 -19.50
CA LEU A 143 6.51 -12.22 -18.37
C LEU A 143 7.68 -12.19 -17.39
N GLU A 144 8.22 -13.33 -17.01
CA GLU A 144 9.38 -13.42 -16.12
C GLU A 144 10.57 -12.63 -16.70
N ASN A 145 10.80 -12.75 -18.00
CA ASN A 145 11.80 -11.97 -18.72
C ASN A 145 11.49 -10.47 -18.71
N ILE A 146 10.23 -10.07 -18.92
CA ILE A 146 9.79 -8.66 -18.87
C ILE A 146 10.00 -8.08 -17.47
N LEU A 147 9.47 -8.74 -16.44
CA LEU A 147 9.61 -8.30 -15.06
C LEU A 147 11.09 -8.25 -14.65
N SER A 148 11.89 -9.25 -15.04
CA SER A 148 13.32 -9.29 -14.73
C SER A 148 14.07 -8.17 -15.43
N SER A 149 13.77 -7.91 -16.70
CA SER A 149 14.36 -6.80 -17.46
C SER A 149 14.03 -5.47 -16.81
N ILE A 150 12.76 -5.23 -16.48
CA ILE A 150 12.31 -4.01 -15.82
C ILE A 150 13.02 -3.84 -14.47
N TYR A 151 12.99 -4.88 -13.64
CA TYR A 151 13.58 -4.87 -12.31
C TYR A 151 15.09 -4.64 -12.33
N ASN A 152 15.82 -5.36 -13.19
CA ASN A 152 17.27 -5.24 -13.32
C ASN A 152 17.71 -3.89 -13.91
N ASN A 153 16.94 -3.34 -14.85
CA ASN A 153 17.22 -2.02 -15.42
C ASN A 153 17.08 -0.89 -14.39
N PHE A 154 16.24 -1.07 -13.36
CA PHE A 154 16.12 -0.09 -12.28
C PHE A 154 17.22 -0.21 -11.23
N ASN A 155 17.63 -1.43 -10.89
CA ASN A 155 18.67 -1.66 -9.88
C ASN A 155 20.08 -1.20 -10.30
N LEU A 156 20.38 -1.13 -11.60
CA LEU A 156 21.77 -0.96 -12.06
C LEU A 156 22.17 0.45 -12.49
N LYS A 157 21.24 1.36 -12.81
CA LYS A 157 21.62 2.61 -13.52
C LYS A 157 20.91 3.90 -13.13
N ASN A 158 19.70 3.88 -12.55
CA ASN A 158 18.88 5.09 -12.42
C ASN A 158 18.27 5.35 -11.03
N GLY A 159 18.63 4.54 -10.02
CA GLY A 159 18.13 4.70 -8.66
C GLY A 159 16.67 4.25 -8.45
N PRO A 160 16.20 4.28 -7.19
CA PRO A 160 14.86 3.84 -6.77
C PRO A 160 13.69 4.60 -7.42
N ASP A 161 13.93 5.82 -7.90
CA ASP A 161 12.87 6.74 -8.35
C ASP A 161 12.10 6.27 -9.59
N ARG A 162 12.73 5.48 -10.47
CA ARG A 162 12.03 4.96 -11.67
C ARG A 162 11.11 3.77 -11.38
N LEU A 163 11.44 2.93 -10.39
CA LEU A 163 10.57 1.83 -9.98
C LEU A 163 9.28 2.38 -9.34
N LYS A 164 9.40 3.45 -8.55
CA LYS A 164 8.29 4.13 -7.87
C LYS A 164 7.15 4.52 -8.81
N GLY A 165 7.45 4.96 -10.04
CA GLY A 165 6.45 5.33 -11.04
C GLY A 165 5.68 4.16 -11.66
N ARG A 166 6.17 2.93 -11.50
CA ARG A 166 5.63 1.72 -12.15
C ARG A 166 5.11 0.65 -11.19
N CYS A 167 5.17 0.89 -9.88
CA CYS A 167 4.70 -0.07 -8.89
C CYS A 167 3.28 -0.56 -9.16
N SER A 168 2.36 0.34 -9.52
CA SER A 168 0.97 -0.04 -9.80
C SER A 168 0.85 -1.02 -10.98
N GLU A 169 1.58 -0.78 -12.07
CA GLU A 169 1.60 -1.66 -13.25
C GLU A 169 2.20 -3.04 -12.91
N LEU A 170 3.36 -3.05 -12.24
CA LEU A 170 4.07 -4.27 -11.91
C LEU A 170 3.31 -5.11 -10.87
N GLU A 171 2.68 -4.47 -9.89
CA GLU A 171 1.82 -5.15 -8.93
C GLU A 171 0.58 -5.75 -9.59
N THR A 172 -0.03 -5.07 -10.57
CA THR A 172 -1.14 -5.63 -11.36
C THR A 172 -0.68 -6.84 -12.16
N LEU A 173 0.48 -6.76 -12.84
CA LEU A 173 1.08 -7.89 -13.55
C LEU A 173 1.29 -9.09 -12.62
N CYS A 174 1.89 -8.83 -11.46
CA CYS A 174 2.10 -9.86 -10.44
C CYS A 174 0.79 -10.45 -9.93
N SER A 175 -0.21 -9.62 -9.68
CA SER A 175 -1.51 -10.06 -9.17
C SER A 175 -2.27 -10.95 -10.15
N VAL A 176 -2.12 -10.70 -11.45
CA VAL A 176 -2.73 -11.52 -12.51
C VAL A 176 -1.98 -12.84 -12.69
N TYR A 177 -0.64 -12.78 -12.79
CA TYR A 177 0.13 -13.94 -13.24
C TYR A 177 0.76 -14.79 -12.14
N GLU A 178 0.93 -14.28 -10.92
CA GLU A 178 1.42 -15.11 -9.82
C GLU A 178 0.55 -16.35 -9.58
N PRO A 179 -0.80 -16.24 -9.56
CA PRO A 179 -1.66 -17.42 -9.48
C PRO A 179 -1.49 -18.39 -10.65
N ILE A 180 -1.17 -17.91 -11.85
CA ILE A 180 -1.11 -18.68 -13.09
C ILE A 180 0.25 -19.38 -13.24
N CYS A 181 1.33 -18.63 -13.06
CA CYS A 181 2.70 -19.03 -13.37
C CYS A 181 3.41 -19.73 -12.20
N GLY A 182 2.88 -19.59 -10.98
CA GLY A 182 3.44 -20.21 -9.79
C GLY A 182 4.87 -19.75 -9.48
N GLY A 183 5.76 -20.71 -9.26
CA GLY A 183 7.00 -20.51 -8.49
C GLY A 183 7.98 -19.46 -9.04
N SER A 184 8.26 -19.45 -10.35
CA SER A 184 9.31 -18.58 -10.91
C SER A 184 8.92 -17.09 -10.86
N VAL A 185 7.66 -16.78 -11.17
CA VAL A 185 7.11 -15.42 -11.10
C VAL A 185 6.89 -14.99 -9.64
N SER A 186 6.45 -15.89 -8.75
CA SER A 186 6.25 -15.58 -7.32
C SER A 186 7.47 -14.96 -6.65
N VAL A 187 8.69 -15.48 -6.93
CA VAL A 187 9.92 -14.94 -6.33
C VAL A 187 10.12 -13.48 -6.68
N LEU A 188 9.98 -13.18 -7.97
CA LEU A 188 10.17 -11.84 -8.51
C LEU A 188 9.05 -10.89 -8.07
N CYS A 189 7.81 -11.37 -8.05
CA CYS A 189 6.65 -10.60 -7.61
C CYS A 189 6.66 -10.27 -6.13
N ASN A 190 7.10 -11.19 -5.28
CA ASN A 190 7.35 -10.93 -3.86
C ASN A 190 8.41 -9.83 -3.67
N ARG A 191 9.46 -9.86 -4.49
CA ARG A 191 10.53 -8.86 -4.48
C ARG A 191 10.04 -7.48 -4.91
N ILE A 192 9.31 -7.42 -6.02
CA ILE A 192 8.66 -6.21 -6.53
C ILE A 192 7.70 -5.64 -5.49
N SER A 193 6.85 -6.47 -4.90
CA SER A 193 5.87 -6.05 -3.89
C SER A 193 6.56 -5.46 -2.66
N THR A 194 7.65 -6.09 -2.19
CA THR A 194 8.44 -5.56 -1.08
C THR A 194 9.05 -4.20 -1.44
N ASP A 195 9.71 -4.10 -2.59
CA ASP A 195 10.42 -2.88 -2.97
C ASP A 195 9.43 -1.74 -3.21
N CYS A 196 8.27 -2.03 -3.80
CA CYS A 196 7.19 -1.08 -3.96
C CYS A 196 6.58 -0.64 -2.63
N PHE A 197 6.41 -1.57 -1.69
CA PHE A 197 5.99 -1.25 -0.33
C PHE A 197 6.97 -0.29 0.36
N ASP A 198 8.27 -0.62 0.34
CA ASP A 198 9.32 0.21 0.94
C ASP A 198 9.38 1.61 0.28
N LEU A 199 9.33 1.69 -1.05
CA LEU A 199 9.33 2.96 -1.79
C LEU A 199 8.12 3.84 -1.48
N ARG A 200 6.92 3.26 -1.39
CA ARG A 200 5.72 4.03 -1.03
C ARG A 200 5.81 4.51 0.41
N ARG A 201 6.24 3.64 1.33
CA ARG A 201 6.41 4.02 2.74
C ARG A 201 7.40 5.18 2.91
N GLU A 202 8.56 5.11 2.26
CA GLU A 202 9.55 6.19 2.26
C GLU A 202 9.01 7.49 1.66
N ASP A 203 8.25 7.39 0.56
CA ASP A 203 7.63 8.57 -0.07
C ASP A 203 6.58 9.23 0.83
N HIS A 204 5.71 8.44 1.47
CA HIS A 204 4.70 8.93 2.39
C HIS A 204 5.33 9.54 3.63
N GLN A 205 6.31 8.85 4.22
CA GLN A 205 7.06 9.37 5.36
C GLN A 205 7.72 10.70 5.03
N SER A 206 8.44 10.78 3.91
CA SER A 206 9.13 12.01 3.51
C SER A 206 8.12 13.12 3.23
N SER A 207 7.01 12.84 2.52
CA SER A 207 5.95 13.83 2.29
C SER A 207 5.36 14.36 3.59
N PHE A 208 5.10 13.47 4.55
CA PHE A 208 4.56 13.83 5.85
C PHE A 208 5.54 14.70 6.64
N LEU A 209 6.81 14.30 6.73
CA LEU A 209 7.84 15.08 7.42
C LEU A 209 8.07 16.45 6.75
N LEU A 210 7.97 16.54 5.41
CA LEU A 210 7.99 17.83 4.71
C LEU A 210 6.84 18.75 5.15
N GLN A 211 5.64 18.20 5.36
CA GLN A 211 4.48 18.97 5.86
C GLN A 211 4.59 19.31 7.35
N VAL A 212 5.22 18.45 8.15
CA VAL A 212 5.44 18.71 9.58
C VAL A 212 6.46 19.84 9.77
N LEU A 213 7.56 19.81 9.01
CA LEU A 213 8.70 20.71 9.17
C LEU A 213 8.58 21.99 8.33
N GLN A 214 7.90 21.96 7.17
CA GLN A 214 7.67 23.10 6.26
C GLN A 214 8.87 24.07 6.13
N ASN A 215 8.81 25.19 6.86
CA ASN A 215 9.77 26.31 6.84
C ASN A 215 11.08 25.98 7.58
N ASP A 216 11.06 24.98 8.46
CA ASP A 216 12.19 24.53 9.26
C ASP A 216 13.23 23.75 8.43
N LEU A 217 12.94 23.50 7.15
CA LEU A 217 13.84 22.82 6.21
C LEU A 217 14.82 23.77 5.48
N SER A 218 14.81 25.06 5.83
CA SER A 218 15.66 26.07 5.18
C SER A 218 17.11 26.02 5.68
N ASP A 219 17.34 25.46 6.87
CA ASP A 219 18.64 25.36 7.51
C ASP A 219 18.76 24.00 8.23
N PRO A 220 19.89 23.28 8.11
CA PRO A 220 20.05 21.96 8.72
C PRO A 220 19.90 21.95 10.25
N GLU A 221 20.36 23.00 10.95
CA GLU A 221 20.25 23.08 12.42
C GLU A 221 18.82 23.38 12.86
N ILE A 222 18.12 24.25 12.14
CA ILE A 222 16.69 24.51 12.37
C ILE A 222 15.88 23.22 12.15
N CYS A 223 16.16 22.49 11.06
CA CYS A 223 15.51 21.21 10.77
C CYS A 223 15.75 20.22 11.90
N ARG A 224 17.00 20.07 12.34
CA ARG A 224 17.40 19.12 13.38
C ARG A 224 16.66 19.39 14.69
N LYS A 225 16.63 20.66 15.10
CA LYS A 225 15.94 21.08 16.32
C LYS A 225 14.42 20.85 16.20
N SER A 226 13.79 21.30 15.12
CA SER A 226 12.35 21.15 14.93
C SER A 226 11.92 19.69 14.84
N LEU A 227 12.70 18.85 14.15
CA LEU A 227 12.43 17.42 14.09
C LEU A 227 12.57 16.78 15.48
N HIS A 228 13.66 17.06 16.21
CA HIS A 228 13.87 16.54 17.57
C HIS A 228 12.74 16.95 18.52
N ASP A 229 12.32 18.22 18.51
CA ASP A 229 11.25 18.74 19.37
C ASP A 229 9.89 18.04 19.11
N ARG A 230 9.68 17.52 17.89
CA ARG A 230 8.45 16.81 17.49
C ARG A 230 8.56 15.29 17.62
N CYS A 231 9.75 14.76 17.88
CA CYS A 231 10.00 13.32 17.81
C CYS A 231 9.25 12.49 18.84
N LEU A 232 8.93 13.07 20.00
CA LEU A 232 8.08 12.44 21.02
C LEU A 232 6.75 11.95 20.42
N CYS A 233 6.18 12.74 19.51
CA CYS A 233 4.91 12.45 18.86
C CYS A 233 5.11 11.63 17.59
N LEU A 234 6.07 12.03 16.74
CA LEU A 234 6.30 11.39 15.44
C LEU A 234 6.70 9.92 15.56
N SER A 235 7.56 9.57 16.53
CA SER A 235 8.09 8.21 16.69
C SER A 235 7.02 7.15 16.96
N THR A 236 5.82 7.56 17.36
CA THR A 236 4.70 6.69 17.71
C THR A 236 3.81 6.34 16.51
N LEU A 237 3.98 7.04 15.38
CA LEU A 237 3.16 6.82 14.18
C LEU A 237 3.52 5.54 13.43
N THR A 238 4.81 5.32 13.18
CA THR A 238 5.30 4.12 12.50
C THR A 238 6.72 3.83 12.97
N PRO A 239 7.18 2.58 12.85
CA PRO A 239 8.58 2.25 13.11
C PRO A 239 9.56 3.09 12.27
N THR A 240 9.18 3.46 11.05
CA THR A 240 10.05 4.30 10.21
C THR A 240 10.07 5.76 10.62
N MET A 241 9.01 6.29 11.24
CA MET A 241 9.07 7.62 11.87
C MET A 241 10.00 7.61 13.07
N ALA A 242 10.05 6.50 13.83
CA ALA A 242 11.05 6.32 14.86
C ALA A 242 12.47 6.34 14.29
N ASP A 243 12.75 5.68 13.16
CA ASP A 243 14.05 5.81 12.46
C ASP A 243 14.38 7.25 12.12
N ALA A 244 13.41 7.99 11.57
CA ALA A 244 13.64 9.38 11.19
C ALA A 244 14.09 10.23 12.39
N CYS A 245 13.49 9.96 13.55
CA CYS A 245 13.82 10.61 14.81
C CYS A 245 15.12 10.14 15.46
N LEU A 246 15.57 8.93 15.14
CA LEU A 246 16.84 8.40 15.61
C LEU A 246 18.01 8.90 14.76
N LEU A 247 17.77 9.11 13.48
CA LEU A 247 18.76 9.52 12.49
C LEU A 247 18.51 10.95 12.02
N VAL A 248 18.24 11.87 12.96
CA VAL A 248 17.80 13.25 12.69
C VAL A 248 18.67 13.95 11.64
N ASP A 249 20.00 13.87 11.76
CA ASP A 249 20.93 14.49 10.81
C ASP A 249 20.76 13.95 9.38
N ALA A 250 20.74 12.63 9.22
CA ALA A 250 20.58 11.99 7.93
C ALA A 250 19.17 12.23 7.36
N THR A 251 18.15 12.20 8.21
CA THR A 251 16.77 12.52 7.85
C THR A 251 16.65 13.94 7.32
N CYS A 252 17.18 14.94 8.02
CA CYS A 252 17.14 16.34 7.59
C CYS A 252 17.85 16.54 6.24
N GLN A 253 19.05 15.97 6.07
CA GLN A 253 19.77 16.04 4.79
C GLN A 253 18.96 15.41 3.64
N ASN A 254 18.37 14.25 3.88
CA ASN A 254 17.53 13.57 2.89
C ASN A 254 16.27 14.36 2.58
N LEU A 255 15.60 14.94 3.58
CA LEU A 255 14.39 15.75 3.40
C LEU A 255 14.67 17.03 2.61
N MET A 256 15.78 17.72 2.85
CA MET A 256 16.16 18.90 2.07
C MET A 256 16.34 18.54 0.59
N LYS A 257 17.08 17.47 0.29
CA LYS A 257 17.23 16.96 -1.08
C LYS A 257 15.90 16.55 -1.70
N HIS A 258 15.05 15.88 -0.92
CA HIS A 258 13.73 15.43 -1.39
C HIS A 258 12.77 16.59 -1.65
N LYS A 259 12.84 17.66 -0.82
CA LYS A 259 12.09 18.90 -1.01
C LYS A 259 12.44 19.52 -2.36
N GLU A 260 13.73 19.69 -2.66
CA GLU A 260 14.19 20.25 -3.94
C GLU A 260 13.67 19.44 -5.14
N GLN A 261 13.86 18.13 -5.11
CA GLN A 261 13.41 17.23 -6.18
C GLN A 261 11.90 17.27 -6.38
N LYS A 262 11.13 17.20 -5.29
CA LYS A 262 9.66 17.22 -5.35
C LYS A 262 9.12 18.56 -5.80
N CYS A 263 9.64 19.67 -5.29
CA CYS A 263 9.17 20.99 -5.69
C CYS A 263 9.45 21.24 -7.17
N SER A 264 10.63 20.87 -7.67
CA SER A 264 10.94 20.96 -9.11
C SER A 264 10.02 20.08 -9.97
N ALA A 265 9.73 18.85 -9.55
CA ALA A 265 8.83 17.95 -10.27
C ALA A 265 7.38 18.45 -10.27
N LEU A 266 6.88 18.92 -9.12
CA LEU A 266 5.54 19.50 -8.99
C LEU A 266 5.40 20.78 -9.81
N GLU A 267 6.39 21.66 -9.75
CA GLU A 267 6.44 22.89 -10.53
C GLU A 267 6.39 22.60 -12.02
N SER A 268 7.21 21.65 -12.50
CA SER A 268 7.20 21.21 -13.90
C SER A 268 5.85 20.63 -14.31
N ALA A 269 5.21 19.84 -13.43
CA ALA A 269 3.88 19.28 -13.69
C ALA A 269 2.80 20.38 -13.78
N ILE A 270 2.83 21.36 -12.87
CA ILE A 270 1.88 22.48 -12.86
C ILE A 270 2.08 23.39 -14.09
N TYR A 271 3.33 23.68 -14.46
CA TYR A 271 3.61 24.44 -15.68
C TYR A 271 3.20 23.70 -16.95
N GLY A 272 3.46 22.39 -17.03
CA GLY A 272 3.03 21.58 -18.17
C GLY A 272 1.51 21.60 -18.38
N ILE A 273 0.74 21.65 -17.29
CA ILE A 273 -0.72 21.71 -17.35
C ILE A 273 -1.22 23.13 -17.67
N THR A 274 -0.54 24.17 -17.19
CA THR A 274 -0.96 25.58 -17.39
C THR A 274 -0.54 26.17 -18.74
N LEU A 275 0.55 25.68 -19.35
CA LEU A 275 1.09 26.21 -20.61
C LEU A 275 0.79 25.34 -21.84
N GLY A 276 0.35 24.08 -21.63
CA GLY A 276 0.14 23.08 -22.67
C GLY A 276 -0.89 23.41 -23.76
N ASP A 277 -1.65 24.50 -23.61
CA ASP A 277 -2.65 24.95 -24.59
C ASP A 277 -2.28 26.27 -25.31
N SER A 278 -1.14 26.90 -25.01
CA SER A 278 -0.89 28.31 -25.41
C SER A 278 0.12 28.56 -26.54
N GLU A 279 0.85 27.54 -27.05
CA GLU A 279 1.92 27.77 -28.04
C GLU A 279 1.43 28.23 -29.45
N ASN A 280 0.11 28.37 -29.68
CA ASN A 280 -0.43 28.90 -30.94
C ASN A 280 -1.31 30.17 -30.81
N SER A 281 -1.39 30.80 -29.64
CA SER A 281 -2.17 32.05 -29.49
C SER A 281 -1.33 33.16 -28.87
N GLU A 282 -0.64 33.91 -29.73
CA GLU A 282 0.03 35.18 -29.39
C GLU A 282 -0.99 36.32 -29.15
N GLU A 283 -2.28 36.00 -29.01
CA GLU A 283 -3.36 36.97 -28.89
C GLU A 283 -4.16 36.74 -27.60
N SER A 284 -4.14 37.75 -26.73
CA SER A 284 -4.95 37.97 -25.52
C SER A 284 -4.61 37.20 -24.23
N LEU A 285 -3.80 37.86 -23.40
CA LEU A 285 -3.55 37.61 -21.97
C LEU A 285 -4.77 37.84 -21.05
N ASP A 286 -5.97 38.07 -21.59
CA ASP A 286 -7.19 38.40 -20.83
C ASP A 286 -8.30 37.32 -20.92
N THR A 287 -8.11 36.24 -21.70
CA THR A 287 -9.13 35.18 -21.89
C THR A 287 -8.71 33.78 -21.47
N SER A 288 -7.50 33.59 -20.91
CA SER A 288 -7.03 32.29 -20.41
C SER A 288 -7.65 31.85 -19.06
N ASP A 289 -8.54 32.66 -18.48
CA ASP A 289 -9.23 32.31 -17.23
C ASP A 289 -10.33 31.22 -17.44
N ASN A 290 -10.74 30.98 -18.69
CA ASN A 290 -11.83 30.06 -19.06
C ASN A 290 -11.39 28.64 -19.46
N THR A 291 -10.10 28.35 -19.68
CA THR A 291 -9.65 26.97 -19.94
C THR A 291 -9.23 26.21 -18.67
N LEU A 292 -8.97 26.94 -17.59
CA LEU A 292 -8.82 26.41 -16.23
C LEU A 292 -10.18 26.09 -15.54
N GLU A 293 -11.30 26.21 -16.25
CA GLU A 293 -12.65 26.28 -15.66
C GLU A 293 -13.28 24.96 -15.21
N THR A 294 -12.74 23.78 -15.51
CA THR A 294 -13.50 22.52 -15.20
C THR A 294 -12.71 21.33 -14.67
N ASP A 295 -11.38 21.29 -14.73
CA ASP A 295 -10.66 20.07 -14.36
C ASP A 295 -9.79 20.21 -13.11
N CYS A 296 -10.30 19.70 -11.99
CA CYS A 296 -9.60 19.61 -10.71
C CYS A 296 -8.49 18.53 -10.69
N THR A 297 -8.08 17.99 -11.85
CA THR A 297 -6.94 17.04 -11.96
C THR A 297 -5.64 17.60 -11.39
N SER A 298 -5.41 18.91 -11.46
CA SER A 298 -4.22 19.58 -10.88
C SER A 298 -4.31 19.84 -9.39
N PHE A 299 -5.49 19.64 -8.78
CA PHE A 299 -5.72 19.97 -7.38
C PHE A 299 -4.81 19.19 -6.41
N PRO A 300 -4.64 17.84 -6.52
CA PRO A 300 -3.79 17.11 -5.58
C PRO A 300 -2.30 17.52 -5.64
N PRO A 301 -1.65 17.63 -6.82
CA PRO A 301 -0.29 18.18 -6.91
C PRO A 301 -0.17 19.58 -6.31
N CYS A 302 -1.19 20.42 -6.50
CA CYS A 302 -1.19 21.76 -5.94
C CYS A 302 -1.33 21.79 -4.41
N ILE A 303 -2.14 20.91 -3.82
CA ILE A 303 -2.19 20.79 -2.34
C ILE A 303 -0.82 20.39 -1.80
N ASP A 304 -0.16 19.40 -2.39
CA ASP A 304 1.18 18.97 -1.98
C ASP A 304 2.20 20.12 -2.18
N PHE A 305 2.13 20.87 -3.29
CA PHE A 305 3.00 22.03 -3.55
C PHE A 305 2.82 23.15 -2.52
N LEU A 306 1.57 23.55 -2.25
CA LEU A 306 1.24 24.61 -1.30
C LEU A 306 1.70 24.29 0.13
N SER A 307 1.87 23.01 0.44
CA SER A 307 2.20 22.54 1.78
C SER A 307 3.67 22.73 2.15
N TYR A 308 4.61 22.68 1.20
CA TYR A 308 6.05 22.73 1.53
C TYR A 308 6.97 23.26 0.42
N CYS A 309 6.44 23.88 -0.65
CA CYS A 309 7.24 24.49 -1.72
C CYS A 309 7.14 26.02 -1.76
N ASP A 310 8.24 26.65 -2.19
CA ASP A 310 8.48 28.09 -2.03
C ASP A 310 8.62 28.85 -3.37
N ASN A 311 7.88 28.45 -4.42
CA ASN A 311 7.75 29.28 -5.64
C ASN A 311 6.50 30.16 -5.56
N SER A 312 6.68 31.48 -5.56
CA SER A 312 5.58 32.45 -5.42
C SER A 312 4.57 32.45 -6.57
N GLU A 313 5.00 32.13 -7.80
CA GLU A 313 4.15 32.12 -9.00
C GLU A 313 3.32 30.83 -9.07
N THR A 314 3.96 29.68 -8.89
CA THR A 314 3.29 28.38 -8.81
C THR A 314 2.32 28.33 -7.62
N ARG A 315 2.69 28.94 -6.48
CA ARG A 315 1.83 29.05 -5.30
C ARG A 315 0.56 29.84 -5.60
N LYS A 316 0.64 30.96 -6.32
CA LYS A 316 -0.54 31.74 -6.73
C LYS A 316 -1.46 30.92 -7.64
N HIS A 317 -0.90 30.19 -8.60
CA HIS A 317 -1.68 29.28 -9.45
C HIS A 317 -2.39 28.21 -8.64
N CYS A 318 -1.67 27.53 -7.75
CA CYS A 318 -2.26 26.49 -6.91
C CYS A 318 -3.31 27.00 -5.92
N GLN A 319 -3.16 28.22 -5.41
CA GLN A 319 -4.19 28.85 -4.57
C GLN A 319 -5.50 29.09 -5.34
N ARG A 320 -5.43 29.52 -6.61
CA ARG A 320 -6.60 29.67 -7.48
C ARG A 320 -7.28 28.33 -7.73
N ILE A 321 -6.52 27.30 -8.08
CA ILE A 321 -7.03 25.93 -8.28
C ILE A 321 -7.70 25.43 -7.00
N LYS A 322 -7.05 25.62 -5.84
CA LYS A 322 -7.62 25.23 -4.55
C LYS A 322 -8.96 25.90 -4.29
N GLN A 323 -9.04 27.23 -4.45
CA GLN A 323 -10.28 27.98 -4.23
C GLN A 323 -11.41 27.46 -5.11
N LYS A 324 -11.17 27.31 -6.42
CA LYS A 324 -12.19 26.81 -7.37
C LYS A 324 -12.64 25.38 -7.01
N CYS A 325 -11.70 24.45 -6.77
CA CYS A 325 -12.03 23.05 -6.48
C CYS A 325 -12.67 22.80 -5.10
N THR A 326 -12.43 23.67 -4.12
CA THR A 326 -13.09 23.56 -2.79
C THR A 326 -14.49 24.16 -2.74
N GLN A 327 -14.88 25.00 -3.69
CA GLN A 327 -16.22 25.60 -3.74
C GLN A 327 -17.32 24.60 -4.16
N ASP A 328 -16.95 23.45 -4.71
CA ASP A 328 -17.88 22.41 -5.17
C ASP A 328 -18.40 21.45 -4.06
N ASN A 329 -18.14 21.76 -2.78
CA ASN A 329 -18.74 21.15 -1.58
C ASN A 329 -18.78 19.60 -1.47
N SER A 330 -18.08 18.86 -2.32
CA SER A 330 -18.24 17.40 -2.42
C SER A 330 -17.26 16.59 -1.57
N ILE A 331 -16.40 17.23 -0.78
CA ILE A 331 -15.43 16.54 0.07
C ILE A 331 -15.47 17.12 1.48
N GLU A 332 -16.57 16.89 2.19
CA GLU A 332 -16.52 16.82 3.66
C GLU A 332 -15.69 15.58 4.03
N HIS A 333 -14.38 15.78 4.19
CA HIS A 333 -13.62 14.83 5.00
C HIS A 333 -14.19 14.95 6.41
N SER A 334 -14.88 13.90 6.85
CA SER A 334 -15.30 13.74 8.25
C SER A 334 -14.05 13.92 9.10
N THR A 335 -13.93 15.08 9.74
CA THR A 335 -12.81 15.36 10.62
C THR A 335 -13.00 14.55 11.88
N THR A 336 -12.41 13.36 11.90
CA THR A 336 -12.27 12.63 13.15
C THR A 336 -11.29 13.43 13.98
N LYS A 337 -11.81 14.32 14.83
CA LYS A 337 -11.03 15.10 15.80
C LYS A 337 -10.46 14.16 16.86
N VAL A 338 -9.49 13.32 16.48
CA VAL A 338 -8.72 12.53 17.42
C VAL A 338 -8.05 13.51 18.39
N SER A 339 -8.15 13.24 19.69
CA SER A 339 -7.45 14.09 20.66
C SER A 339 -5.94 13.92 20.47
N LEU A 340 -5.25 15.03 20.21
CA LEU A 340 -3.80 15.03 20.02
C LEU A 340 -3.05 15.35 21.31
N GLY A 341 -3.73 15.80 22.37
CA GLY A 341 -3.10 16.23 23.62
C GLY A 341 -1.89 17.13 23.39
N ASP A 342 -0.77 16.81 24.04
CA ASP A 342 0.50 17.53 23.93
C ASP A 342 1.10 17.51 22.51
N CYS A 343 0.69 16.54 21.69
CA CYS A 343 1.13 16.40 20.30
C CYS A 343 0.39 17.31 19.31
N ALA A 344 -0.60 18.09 19.74
CA ALA A 344 -1.32 19.03 18.87
C ALA A 344 -0.36 19.99 18.14
N SER A 345 0.68 20.47 18.84
CA SER A 345 1.69 21.37 18.26
C SER A 345 2.53 20.69 17.17
N ALA A 346 2.88 19.41 17.37
CA ALA A 346 3.68 18.63 16.44
C ALA A 346 2.97 18.41 15.09
N TYR A 347 1.64 18.39 15.09
CA TYR A 347 0.80 18.18 13.90
C TYR A 347 0.04 19.41 13.42
N SER A 348 0.29 20.59 14.01
CA SER A 348 -0.42 21.85 13.71
C SER A 348 -0.49 22.24 12.23
N ASN A 349 0.45 21.74 11.43
CA ASN A 349 0.61 22.02 10.00
C ASN A 349 0.14 20.88 9.09
N VAL A 350 -0.42 19.81 9.65
CA VAL A 350 -0.75 18.58 8.92
C VAL A 350 -2.21 18.22 9.08
N ASP A 351 -2.85 17.90 7.96
CA ASP A 351 -4.15 17.24 7.96
C ASP A 351 -3.95 15.74 8.19
N LEU A 352 -4.07 15.33 9.46
CA LEU A 352 -3.88 13.93 9.86
C LEU A 352 -4.92 13.00 9.24
N ASP A 353 -6.17 13.45 9.08
CA ASP A 353 -7.22 12.65 8.45
C ASP A 353 -6.85 12.41 6.98
N ALA A 354 -6.46 13.46 6.23
CA ALA A 354 -6.00 13.31 4.86
C ALA A 354 -4.76 12.40 4.76
N PHE A 355 -3.83 12.52 5.71
CA PHE A 355 -2.65 11.66 5.77
C PHE A 355 -3.01 10.18 5.93
N PHE A 356 -3.86 9.83 6.90
CA PHE A 356 -4.27 8.45 7.14
C PHE A 356 -5.14 7.91 6.01
N HIS A 357 -6.01 8.73 5.41
CA HIS A 357 -6.75 8.36 4.20
C HIS A 357 -5.79 8.03 3.05
N LYS A 358 -4.75 8.85 2.84
CA LYS A 358 -3.72 8.58 1.83
C LYS A 358 -2.97 7.29 2.12
N LEU A 359 -2.62 7.00 3.39
CA LEU A 359 -1.99 5.73 3.77
C LEU A 359 -2.91 4.54 3.51
N HIS A 360 -4.20 4.65 3.84
CA HIS A 360 -5.19 3.61 3.63
C HIS A 360 -5.39 3.32 2.14
N ASP A 361 -5.57 4.35 1.32
CA ASP A 361 -5.70 4.23 -0.14
C ASP A 361 -4.45 3.65 -0.83
N ASN A 362 -3.28 3.81 -0.22
CA ASN A 362 -2.02 3.21 -0.70
C ASN A 362 -1.70 1.86 -0.03
N HIS A 363 -2.61 1.32 0.81
CA HIS A 363 -2.47 0.04 1.50
C HIS A 363 -1.31 -0.01 2.51
N LEU A 364 -0.96 1.13 3.09
CA LEU A 364 0.13 1.31 4.06
C LEU A 364 -0.35 1.59 5.48
N LEU A 365 -1.66 1.74 5.70
CA LEU A 365 -2.20 1.98 7.03
C LEU A 365 -2.16 0.68 7.83
N PHE A 366 -1.37 0.66 8.91
CA PHE A 366 -1.28 -0.44 9.86
C PHE A 366 -1.45 0.11 11.28
N PRO A 367 -2.09 -0.64 12.19
CA PRO A 367 -2.34 -0.24 13.58
C PRO A 367 -1.08 -0.48 14.41
N PHE A 368 -0.02 0.31 14.17
CA PHE A 368 1.20 0.22 14.96
C PHE A 368 0.95 0.77 16.37
N GLY A 369 1.07 -0.09 17.38
CA GLY A 369 1.08 0.32 18.77
C GLY A 369 2.42 0.92 19.21
N TYR A 370 2.48 1.39 20.45
CA TYR A 370 3.72 1.89 21.05
C TYR A 370 4.75 0.74 21.18
N PRO A 371 6.01 0.96 20.78
CA PRO A 371 7.04 -0.04 20.99
C PRO A 371 7.34 -0.20 22.48
N SER A 372 7.61 -1.43 22.91
CA SER A 372 7.99 -1.68 24.30
C SER A 372 9.40 -1.15 24.58
N LEU A 373 9.68 -0.82 25.84
CA LEU A 373 11.03 -0.40 26.26
C LEU A 373 12.13 -1.40 25.87
N PRO A 374 11.95 -2.73 26.08
CA PRO A 374 12.92 -3.71 25.60
C PRO A 374 13.19 -3.65 24.10
N ASP A 375 12.15 -3.40 23.28
CA ASP A 375 12.30 -3.33 21.82
C ASP A 375 13.14 -2.13 21.39
N ILE A 376 12.84 -0.96 21.97
CA ILE A 376 13.60 0.27 21.74
C ILE A 376 15.05 0.10 22.19
N LEU A 377 15.28 -0.46 23.37
CA LEU A 377 16.64 -0.67 23.89
C LEU A 377 17.43 -1.62 23.02
N LEU A 378 16.86 -2.77 22.65
CA LEU A 378 17.50 -3.73 21.75
C LEU A 378 17.87 -3.08 20.42
N PHE A 379 16.95 -2.30 19.85
CA PHE A 379 17.18 -1.60 18.60
C PHE A 379 18.32 -0.58 18.72
N LEU A 380 18.22 0.37 19.64
CA LEU A 380 19.22 1.42 19.86
C LEU A 380 20.61 0.85 20.13
N VAL A 381 20.69 -0.15 21.00
CA VAL A 381 21.94 -0.80 21.38
C VAL A 381 22.55 -1.59 20.22
N SER A 382 21.73 -2.17 19.34
CA SER A 382 22.21 -2.85 18.13
C SER A 382 22.84 -1.90 17.10
N LEU A 383 22.38 -0.64 17.04
CA LEU A 383 22.91 0.38 16.13
C LEU A 383 24.26 0.96 16.60
N MET A 384 24.60 0.82 17.89
CA MET A 384 25.82 1.38 18.45
C MET A 384 27.08 0.65 17.98
N GLN A 385 28.05 1.42 17.48
CA GLN A 385 29.40 0.95 17.14
C GLN A 385 30.32 0.84 18.37
N HIS A 386 29.84 0.22 19.46
CA HIS A 386 30.63 0.03 20.67
C HIS A 386 31.11 -1.42 20.81
N ARG A 387 32.34 -1.63 21.29
CA ARG A 387 32.89 -2.97 21.56
C ARG A 387 32.22 -3.56 22.80
N GLY A 388 31.93 -4.86 22.78
CA GLY A 388 31.26 -5.58 23.88
C GLY A 388 29.93 -6.22 23.47
N ASN A 389 29.36 -6.98 24.39
CA ASN A 389 28.05 -7.63 24.27
C ASN A 389 26.89 -6.61 24.43
N MET A 390 25.65 -7.05 24.23
CA MET A 390 24.50 -6.14 24.26
C MET A 390 24.33 -5.50 25.63
N GLN A 391 24.57 -6.23 26.73
CA GLN A 391 24.52 -5.66 28.07
C GLN A 391 25.51 -4.49 28.26
N ALA A 392 26.77 -4.66 27.90
CA ALA A 392 27.79 -3.60 28.04
C ALA A 392 27.47 -2.39 27.16
N ARG A 393 26.95 -2.63 25.95
CA ARG A 393 26.50 -1.54 25.06
C ARG A 393 25.29 -0.81 25.62
N CYS A 394 24.35 -1.52 26.24
CA CYS A 394 23.19 -0.93 26.92
C CYS A 394 23.60 -0.06 28.12
N GLN A 395 24.57 -0.51 28.92
CA GLN A 395 25.13 0.31 30.01
C GLN A 395 25.86 1.56 29.48
N SER A 396 26.53 1.46 28.33
CA SER A 396 27.14 2.61 27.66
C SER A 396 26.07 3.56 27.11
N PHE A 397 24.99 3.02 26.54
CA PHE A 397 23.82 3.76 26.07
C PHE A 397 23.19 4.58 27.20
N SER A 398 22.87 3.93 28.31
CA SER A 398 22.20 4.58 29.44
C SER A 398 23.03 5.74 29.98
N PHE A 399 24.35 5.56 30.10
CA PHE A 399 25.23 6.60 30.63
C PHE A 399 25.47 7.78 29.67
N ARG A 400 25.53 7.54 28.34
CA ARG A 400 26.02 8.55 27.39
C ARG A 400 24.95 9.14 26.48
N TYR A 401 23.92 8.36 26.15
CA TYR A 401 23.01 8.68 25.06
C TYR A 401 21.54 8.73 25.49
N CYS A 402 21.19 8.23 26.67
CA CYS A 402 19.80 8.19 27.12
C CYS A 402 19.14 9.57 27.12
N GLU A 403 19.81 10.59 27.69
CA GLU A 403 19.28 11.96 27.73
C GLU A 403 19.01 12.54 26.33
N TYR A 404 19.82 12.18 25.33
CA TYR A 404 19.60 12.62 23.95
C TYR A 404 18.31 12.02 23.35
N TYR A 405 18.05 10.74 23.63
CA TYR A 405 16.88 10.01 23.11
C TYR A 405 15.65 10.08 24.02
N ARG A 406 15.77 10.68 25.20
CA ARG A 406 14.71 10.85 26.19
C ARG A 406 13.49 11.59 25.61
N GLY A 407 13.72 12.53 24.71
CA GLY A 407 12.67 13.29 24.00
C GLY A 407 12.11 12.57 22.76
N VAL A 408 12.72 11.46 22.33
CA VAL A 408 12.31 10.73 21.12
C VAL A 408 11.28 9.65 21.45
N PHE A 409 11.48 8.92 22.54
CA PHE A 409 10.58 7.84 22.95
C PHE A 409 10.00 8.12 24.34
N PRO A 410 8.66 8.24 24.45
CA PRO A 410 8.01 8.48 25.75
C PRO A 410 8.44 7.45 26.81
N VAL A 411 8.54 6.18 26.43
CA VAL A 411 8.91 5.09 27.34
C VAL A 411 10.36 5.14 27.83
N LEU A 412 11.27 5.87 27.15
CA LEU A 412 12.63 6.08 27.68
C LEU A 412 12.66 7.17 28.75
N HIS A 413 11.69 8.08 28.74
CA HIS A 413 11.73 9.28 29.57
C HIS A 413 11.82 8.99 31.07
N SER A 414 11.05 8.02 31.55
CA SER A 414 11.06 7.59 32.95
C SER A 414 12.30 6.80 33.33
N HIS A 415 12.91 6.07 32.39
CA HIS A 415 14.00 5.14 32.69
C HIS A 415 15.39 5.80 32.69
N CYS A 416 15.59 6.89 31.94
CA CYS A 416 16.90 7.57 31.83
C CYS A 416 17.50 8.07 33.16
N ASN A 417 16.70 8.28 34.20
CA ASN A 417 17.16 8.78 35.50
C ASN A 417 17.47 7.67 36.53
N SER A 418 17.37 6.39 36.16
CA SER A 418 17.47 5.25 37.07
C SER A 418 18.57 4.25 36.67
N ASN A 419 18.94 3.35 37.59
CA ASN A 419 19.79 2.21 37.23
C ASN A 419 19.02 1.30 36.25
N PHE A 420 19.50 1.18 35.00
CA PHE A 420 18.89 0.37 33.95
C PHE A 420 19.00 -1.13 34.24
N SER A 421 18.15 -1.63 35.12
CA SER A 421 17.96 -3.07 35.33
C SER A 421 17.50 -3.77 34.03
N GLU A 422 16.91 -3.03 33.11
CA GLU A 422 16.46 -3.51 31.81
C GLU A 422 17.62 -3.98 30.92
N CYS A 423 18.83 -3.42 31.13
CA CYS A 423 20.05 -3.86 30.46
C CYS A 423 20.52 -5.24 30.92
N ASP A 424 20.08 -5.71 32.10
CA ASP A 424 20.47 -7.01 32.60
C ASP A 424 19.86 -8.12 31.74
N ASN A 425 20.70 -9.09 31.39
CA ASN A 425 20.37 -10.22 30.52
C ASN A 425 19.87 -9.81 29.13
N LEU A 426 20.22 -8.61 28.63
CA LEU A 426 19.77 -8.12 27.33
C LEU A 426 20.18 -9.06 26.17
N ASP A 427 21.36 -9.67 26.24
CA ASP A 427 21.82 -10.69 25.27
C ASP A 427 20.88 -11.91 25.24
N THR A 428 20.40 -12.35 26.40
CA THR A 428 19.43 -13.46 26.50
C THR A 428 18.07 -13.03 25.96
N LYS A 429 17.60 -11.82 26.29
CA LYS A 429 16.35 -11.24 25.78
C LYS A 429 16.37 -11.15 24.25
N ALA A 430 17.47 -10.66 23.68
CA ALA A 430 17.72 -10.62 22.24
C ALA A 430 17.59 -12.00 21.59
N THR A 431 18.28 -12.99 22.16
CA THR A 431 18.29 -14.37 21.64
C THR A 431 16.89 -14.99 21.66
N ILE A 432 16.15 -14.79 22.76
CA ILE A 432 14.76 -15.26 22.90
C ILE A 432 13.86 -14.56 21.87
N ALA A 433 13.93 -13.23 21.79
CA ALA A 433 13.12 -12.43 20.87
C ALA A 433 13.31 -12.86 19.40
N CYS A 434 14.56 -13.05 18.98
CA CYS A 434 14.85 -13.51 17.61
C CYS A 434 14.41 -14.95 17.36
N THR A 435 14.61 -15.84 18.34
CA THR A 435 14.17 -17.24 18.24
C THR A 435 12.65 -17.33 18.13
N ASP A 436 11.92 -16.57 18.93
CA ASP A 436 10.46 -16.57 18.94
C ASP A 436 9.88 -15.92 17.69
N LEU A 437 10.46 -14.80 17.23
CA LEU A 437 10.07 -14.20 15.96
C LEU A 437 10.32 -15.17 14.80
N LYS A 438 11.49 -15.82 14.74
CA LYS A 438 11.79 -16.84 13.72
C LYS A 438 10.79 -17.98 13.72
N LYS A 439 10.42 -18.51 14.90
CA LYS A 439 9.41 -19.56 15.04
C LYS A 439 8.04 -19.10 14.51
N LYS A 440 7.62 -17.87 14.84
CA LYS A 440 6.36 -17.30 14.34
C LYS A 440 6.37 -17.15 12.82
N LEU A 441 7.43 -16.59 12.25
CA LEU A 441 7.58 -16.46 10.79
C LEU A 441 7.63 -17.83 10.10
N HIS A 442 8.27 -18.83 10.71
CA HIS A 442 8.27 -20.20 10.18
C HIS A 442 6.86 -20.82 10.21
N LYS A 443 6.08 -20.59 11.26
CA LYS A 443 4.69 -21.06 11.35
C LYS A 443 3.83 -20.46 10.22
N LEU A 444 4.05 -19.20 9.89
CA LEU A 444 3.43 -18.51 8.75
C LEU A 444 3.98 -18.97 7.38
N GLY A 445 4.88 -19.95 7.34
CA GLY A 445 5.51 -20.43 6.11
C GLY A 445 6.49 -19.43 5.49
N LEU A 446 6.86 -18.35 6.18
CA LEU A 446 7.73 -17.27 5.67
C LEU A 446 9.23 -17.64 5.63
N VAL A 447 9.57 -18.81 6.15
CA VAL A 447 10.92 -19.36 6.22
C VAL A 447 10.96 -20.65 5.40
N ARG A 448 11.79 -20.68 4.35
CA ARG A 448 12.10 -21.91 3.59
C ARG A 448 13.55 -22.33 3.83
N LYS A 449 13.80 -23.64 3.69
CA LYS A 449 15.14 -24.23 3.90
C LYS A 449 16.16 -23.79 2.85
N ASP A 450 15.71 -23.36 1.67
CA ASP A 450 16.57 -23.15 0.50
C ASP A 450 16.75 -21.67 0.10
N GLY A 451 16.27 -20.72 0.93
CA GLY A 451 16.35 -19.28 0.63
C GLY A 451 15.32 -18.78 -0.39
N ASP A 452 14.57 -19.67 -1.03
CA ASP A 452 13.44 -19.31 -1.89
C ASP A 452 12.32 -18.64 -1.07
N PRO A 453 11.71 -17.55 -1.57
CA PRO A 453 10.54 -16.99 -0.91
C PRO A 453 9.40 -18.01 -0.93
N PRO A 454 8.52 -17.99 0.09
CA PRO A 454 7.34 -18.82 0.13
C PRO A 454 6.46 -18.54 -1.09
N LYS A 455 5.71 -19.54 -1.54
CA LYS A 455 4.53 -19.25 -2.35
C LYS A 455 3.53 -18.55 -1.43
N LEU A 456 3.44 -17.23 -1.52
CA LEU A 456 2.43 -16.44 -0.81
C LEU A 456 1.12 -16.57 -1.59
N TYR A 457 0.53 -17.77 -1.60
CA TYR A 457 -0.65 -18.05 -2.42
C TYR A 457 -1.87 -17.32 -1.86
N ARG A 458 -2.49 -16.44 -2.65
CA ARG A 458 -3.79 -15.83 -2.34
C ARG A 458 -4.86 -16.91 -2.28
N GLY A 459 -5.63 -16.96 -1.20
CA GLY A 459 -6.85 -17.77 -1.11
C GLY A 459 -6.71 -19.19 -0.56
N ALA A 460 -5.51 -19.64 -0.15
CA ALA A 460 -5.41 -20.86 0.66
C ALA A 460 -5.67 -20.51 2.14
N HIS A 461 -6.72 -21.11 2.72
CA HIS A 461 -7.21 -20.95 4.10
C HIS A 461 -6.20 -21.30 5.24
N HIS A 462 -4.90 -21.32 4.98
CA HIS A 462 -3.89 -21.68 5.97
C HIS A 462 -3.30 -20.43 6.63
N ASP A 463 -3.78 -20.21 7.86
CA ASP A 463 -3.34 -19.22 8.84
C ASP A 463 -3.48 -17.75 8.40
N PHE A 464 -4.73 -17.27 8.36
CA PHE A 464 -5.06 -15.85 8.23
C PHE A 464 -4.34 -15.03 9.31
N ILE A 465 -3.36 -14.24 8.89
CA ILE A 465 -2.77 -13.17 9.68
C ILE A 465 -3.71 -11.96 9.61
N SER A 466 -4.10 -11.40 10.74
CA SER A 466 -4.88 -10.15 10.77
C SER A 466 -4.00 -8.92 10.48
N VAL A 467 -4.61 -7.80 10.08
CA VAL A 467 -3.88 -6.52 9.89
C VAL A 467 -3.15 -6.10 11.18
N GLY A 468 -3.73 -6.37 12.36
CA GLY A 468 -3.12 -6.13 13.66
C GLY A 468 -1.90 -7.00 13.95
N GLU A 469 -1.97 -8.29 13.64
CA GLU A 469 -0.81 -9.19 13.74
C GLU A 469 0.29 -8.81 12.76
N CYS A 470 -0.07 -8.36 11.56
CA CYS A 470 0.85 -7.80 10.59
C CYS A 470 1.62 -6.61 11.17
N ALA A 471 0.93 -5.61 11.74
CA ALA A 471 1.57 -4.47 12.39
C ALA A 471 2.55 -4.90 13.49
N THR A 472 2.12 -5.82 14.36
CA THR A 472 2.94 -6.34 15.46
C THR A 472 4.20 -7.03 14.96
N LEU A 473 4.06 -7.94 13.99
CA LEU A 473 5.20 -8.70 13.47
C LEU A 473 6.14 -7.82 12.63
N MET A 474 5.60 -6.87 11.86
CA MET A 474 6.40 -5.92 11.09
C MET A 474 7.20 -4.99 12.02
N ALA A 475 6.60 -4.51 13.11
CA ALA A 475 7.31 -3.74 14.12
C ALA A 475 8.45 -4.56 14.76
N LYS A 476 8.21 -5.83 15.12
CA LYS A 476 9.28 -6.71 15.63
C LYS A 476 10.37 -6.97 14.60
N CYS A 477 10.00 -7.18 13.34
CA CYS A 477 10.94 -7.31 12.23
C CYS A 477 11.79 -6.06 12.06
N HIS A 478 11.21 -4.88 12.27
CA HIS A 478 11.93 -3.62 12.25
C HIS A 478 12.94 -3.53 13.41
N TYR A 479 12.50 -3.70 14.66
CA TYR A 479 13.38 -3.54 15.83
C TYR A 479 14.44 -4.65 15.97
N TYR A 480 14.14 -5.89 15.55
CA TYR A 480 15.06 -7.03 15.71
C TYR A 480 15.77 -7.44 14.42
N GLY A 481 15.34 -6.97 13.25
CA GLY A 481 15.89 -7.40 11.96
C GLY A 481 17.38 -7.08 11.80
N HIS A 482 17.84 -5.97 12.37
CA HIS A 482 19.26 -5.59 12.40
C HIS A 482 20.10 -6.44 13.34
N LEU A 483 19.47 -6.93 14.42
CA LEU A 483 20.10 -7.75 15.44
C LEU A 483 20.34 -9.19 14.97
N CYS A 484 19.43 -9.71 14.14
CA CYS A 484 19.37 -11.11 13.75
C CYS A 484 19.34 -11.25 12.22
N PRO A 485 20.52 -11.35 11.58
CA PRO A 485 20.65 -11.36 10.11
C PRO A 485 19.82 -12.44 9.42
N GLU A 486 19.59 -13.58 10.07
CA GLU A 486 18.76 -14.68 9.58
C GLU A 486 17.27 -14.31 9.42
N LEU A 487 16.82 -13.24 10.07
CA LEU A 487 15.45 -12.73 9.96
C LEU A 487 15.27 -11.82 8.74
N ARG A 488 16.34 -11.34 8.10
CA ARG A 488 16.25 -10.38 7.00
C ARG A 488 15.36 -10.86 5.85
N GLY A 489 15.55 -12.10 5.41
CA GLY A 489 14.72 -12.72 4.36
C GLY A 489 13.26 -12.92 4.81
N PRO A 490 13.01 -13.62 5.92
CA PRO A 490 11.67 -13.83 6.47
C PRO A 490 10.89 -12.54 6.73
N CYS A 491 11.53 -11.49 7.26
CA CYS A 491 10.90 -10.20 7.49
C CYS A 491 10.56 -9.47 6.19
N ARG A 492 11.39 -9.61 5.14
CA ARG A 492 11.06 -9.10 3.80
C ARG A 492 9.81 -9.79 3.24
N ASN A 493 9.72 -11.12 3.39
CA ASN A 493 8.54 -11.89 2.98
C ASN A 493 7.30 -11.50 3.79
N LEU A 494 7.46 -11.22 5.10
CA LEU A 494 6.38 -10.70 5.94
C LEU A 494 5.85 -9.37 5.41
N ASN A 495 6.73 -8.41 5.07
CA ASN A 495 6.30 -7.11 4.55
C ASN A 495 5.46 -7.25 3.28
N SER A 496 5.88 -8.11 2.35
CA SER A 496 5.14 -8.40 1.13
C SER A 496 3.79 -9.08 1.40
N LEU A 497 3.77 -10.09 2.30
CA LEU A 497 2.53 -10.75 2.72
C LEU A 497 1.55 -9.75 3.32
N CYS A 498 2.01 -8.94 4.28
CA CYS A 498 1.19 -7.98 4.99
C CYS A 498 0.71 -6.84 4.09
N TYR A 499 1.54 -6.38 3.17
CA TYR A 499 1.16 -5.39 2.16
C TYR A 499 0.05 -5.92 1.24
N ASN A 500 0.22 -7.13 0.70
CA ASN A 500 -0.81 -7.76 -0.13
C ASN A 500 -2.10 -8.02 0.66
N HIS A 501 -1.98 -8.48 1.91
CA HIS A 501 -3.14 -8.69 2.79
C HIS A 501 -3.89 -7.38 3.07
N ASN A 502 -3.17 -6.29 3.39
CA ASN A 502 -3.78 -4.98 3.63
C ASN A 502 -4.45 -4.43 2.36
N ARG A 503 -3.87 -4.70 1.19
CA ARG A 503 -4.46 -4.38 -0.11
C ARG A 503 -5.77 -5.15 -0.33
N GLU A 504 -5.82 -6.44 -0.05
CA GLU A 504 -7.05 -7.23 -0.11
C GLU A 504 -8.11 -6.72 0.87
N SER A 505 -7.72 -6.44 2.12
CA SER A 505 -8.58 -5.83 3.15
C SER A 505 -9.22 -4.52 2.65
N TYR A 506 -8.42 -3.63 2.05
CA TYR A 506 -8.93 -2.38 1.47
C TYR A 506 -10.03 -2.62 0.43
N TYR A 507 -9.84 -3.57 -0.49
CA TYR A 507 -10.84 -3.86 -1.52
C TYR A 507 -12.07 -4.57 -0.94
N LEU A 508 -11.91 -5.40 0.09
CA LEU A 508 -13.03 -6.01 0.82
C LEU A 508 -13.85 -4.95 1.56
N ASP A 509 -13.23 -3.95 2.18
CA ASP A 509 -13.93 -2.82 2.80
C ASP A 509 -14.74 -2.04 1.75
N LYS A 510 -14.14 -1.73 0.60
CA LYS A 510 -14.86 -1.06 -0.51
C LYS A 510 -15.99 -1.91 -1.08
N PHE A 511 -15.83 -3.23 -1.11
CA PHE A 511 -16.87 -4.15 -1.56
C PHE A 511 -18.02 -4.19 -0.55
N TRP A 512 -17.69 -4.29 0.74
CA TRP A 512 -18.65 -4.27 1.84
C TRP A 512 -19.47 -2.98 1.90
N ASP A 513 -18.83 -1.82 1.77
CA ASP A 513 -19.50 -0.51 1.72
C ASP A 513 -20.59 -0.45 0.65
N LYS A 514 -20.39 -1.16 -0.47
CA LYS A 514 -21.38 -1.26 -1.52
C LYS A 514 -22.50 -2.21 -1.15
N ILE A 515 -22.20 -3.42 -0.66
CA ILE A 515 -23.25 -4.36 -0.22
C ILE A 515 -24.13 -3.72 0.86
N LYS A 516 -23.51 -3.05 1.84
CA LYS A 516 -24.20 -2.42 2.97
C LYS A 516 -25.29 -1.44 2.54
N LYS A 517 -25.12 -0.73 1.41
CA LYS A 517 -26.14 0.19 0.86
C LYS A 517 -27.42 -0.52 0.40
N HIS A 518 -27.33 -1.80 0.06
CA HIS A 518 -28.47 -2.62 -0.37
C HIS A 518 -29.09 -3.42 0.79
N MET A 519 -28.44 -3.46 1.95
CA MET A 519 -29.00 -4.12 3.14
C MET A 519 -30.03 -3.21 3.80
N THR A 520 -31.26 -3.70 3.97
CA THR A 520 -32.26 -3.04 4.84
C THR A 520 -31.76 -3.02 6.29
N SER A 521 -32.18 -2.04 7.09
CA SER A 521 -31.73 -1.80 8.48
C SER A 521 -31.92 -2.94 9.49
N GLN A 522 -32.39 -4.11 9.07
CA GLN A 522 -32.38 -5.34 9.89
C GLN A 522 -30.95 -5.91 9.86
N GLY A 523 -30.25 -5.77 10.99
CA GLY A 523 -28.83 -6.09 11.15
C GLY A 523 -28.49 -7.51 10.72
N LEU A 524 -27.56 -7.62 9.78
CA LEU A 524 -26.90 -8.86 9.39
C LEU A 524 -25.72 -9.10 10.32
N GLY A 525 -25.79 -10.14 11.13
CA GLY A 525 -24.66 -10.57 11.95
C GLY A 525 -23.62 -11.30 11.10
N VAL A 526 -22.35 -11.34 11.53
CA VAL A 526 -21.27 -12.10 10.87
C VAL A 526 -21.64 -13.56 10.67
N SER A 527 -22.33 -14.17 11.64
CA SER A 527 -22.78 -15.56 11.54
C SER A 527 -23.68 -15.80 10.33
N ASP A 528 -24.39 -14.77 9.87
CA ASP A 528 -25.28 -14.87 8.72
C ASP A 528 -24.51 -14.96 7.40
N LEU A 529 -23.28 -14.44 7.31
CA LEU A 529 -22.42 -14.57 6.12
C LEU A 529 -22.01 -16.03 5.84
N LEU A 530 -22.05 -16.90 6.84
CA LEU A 530 -21.84 -18.34 6.68
C LEU A 530 -23.14 -19.12 6.50
N HIS A 531 -24.29 -18.52 6.80
CA HIS A 531 -25.55 -19.24 6.82
C HIS A 531 -26.14 -19.31 5.41
N PRO A 532 -26.43 -20.51 4.86
CA PRO A 532 -26.87 -20.66 3.47
C PRO A 532 -28.10 -19.82 3.12
N LYS A 533 -29.08 -19.74 4.05
CA LYS A 533 -30.32 -18.97 3.86
C LYS A 533 -30.07 -17.47 3.70
N THR A 534 -29.15 -16.92 4.49
CA THR A 534 -28.86 -15.49 4.44
C THR A 534 -27.94 -15.16 3.27
N PHE A 535 -27.03 -16.07 2.94
CA PHE A 535 -26.28 -16.03 1.70
C PHE A 535 -27.20 -15.96 0.48
N THR A 536 -28.30 -16.73 0.45
CA THR A 536 -29.29 -16.65 -0.65
C THR A 536 -29.87 -15.23 -0.81
N GLY A 537 -30.00 -14.46 0.27
CA GLY A 537 -30.45 -13.06 0.21
C GLY A 537 -29.39 -12.07 -0.28
N LEU A 538 -28.11 -12.32 0.02
CA LEU A 538 -26.99 -11.46 -0.40
C LEU A 538 -26.50 -11.76 -1.81
N TYR A 539 -26.69 -13.00 -2.28
CA TYR A 539 -26.14 -13.46 -3.53
C TYR A 539 -26.56 -12.62 -4.76
N PRO A 540 -27.83 -12.18 -4.92
CA PRO A 540 -28.22 -11.30 -6.02
C PRO A 540 -27.43 -9.98 -6.03
N TYR A 541 -27.19 -9.38 -4.86
CA TYR A 541 -26.41 -8.15 -4.75
C TYR A 541 -24.93 -8.38 -5.03
N ILE A 542 -24.38 -9.53 -4.62
CA ILE A 542 -23.01 -9.91 -4.97
C ILE A 542 -22.87 -10.03 -6.50
N LEU A 543 -23.84 -10.66 -7.17
CA LEU A 543 -23.87 -10.76 -8.63
C LEU A 543 -24.01 -9.39 -9.30
N GLU A 544 -24.85 -8.50 -8.77
CA GLU A 544 -24.98 -7.11 -9.25
C GLU A 544 -23.65 -6.36 -9.13
N LEU A 545 -22.99 -6.43 -7.97
CA LEU A 545 -21.68 -5.81 -7.76
C LEU A 545 -20.62 -6.42 -8.66
N CYS A 546 -20.66 -7.73 -8.87
CA CYS A 546 -19.73 -8.39 -9.77
C CYS A 546 -19.94 -7.98 -11.23
N SER A 547 -21.19 -7.91 -11.70
CA SER A 547 -21.51 -7.44 -13.05
C SER A 547 -20.97 -6.03 -13.30
N THR A 548 -21.08 -5.16 -12.30
CA THR A 548 -20.72 -3.73 -12.38
C THR A 548 -19.22 -3.49 -12.17
N PHE A 549 -18.60 -4.13 -11.17
CA PHE A 549 -17.27 -3.80 -10.69
C PHE A 549 -16.22 -4.89 -10.90
N GLY A 550 -16.61 -6.08 -11.35
CA GLY A 550 -15.72 -7.22 -11.55
C GLY A 550 -14.56 -6.95 -12.51
N THR A 551 -14.65 -5.91 -13.37
CA THR A 551 -13.56 -5.53 -14.28
C THR A 551 -12.77 -4.29 -13.84
N THR A 552 -13.01 -3.76 -12.64
CA THR A 552 -12.33 -2.52 -12.21
C THR A 552 -10.90 -2.75 -11.71
N ASN A 553 -10.60 -3.96 -11.23
CA ASN A 553 -9.26 -4.41 -10.89
C ASN A 553 -9.23 -5.95 -10.88
N GLU A 554 -8.02 -6.50 -10.83
CA GLU A 554 -7.79 -7.94 -10.93
C GLU A 554 -8.24 -8.75 -9.70
N LEU A 555 -8.31 -8.12 -8.51
CA LEU A 555 -8.83 -8.77 -7.31
C LEU A 555 -10.34 -9.01 -7.41
N PHE A 556 -11.11 -7.97 -7.76
CA PHE A 556 -12.55 -8.12 -7.98
C PHE A 556 -12.84 -9.08 -9.12
N PHE A 557 -12.04 -9.07 -10.17
CA PHE A 557 -12.19 -10.04 -11.25
C PHE A 557 -12.07 -11.47 -10.73
N GLY A 558 -10.98 -11.78 -10.02
CA GLY A 558 -10.76 -13.10 -9.43
C GLY A 558 -11.86 -13.51 -8.46
N TRP A 559 -12.33 -12.60 -7.60
CA TRP A 559 -13.42 -12.86 -6.66
C TRP A 559 -14.75 -13.12 -7.37
N CYS A 560 -15.05 -12.37 -8.43
CA CYS A 560 -16.30 -12.48 -9.17
C CYS A 560 -16.39 -13.69 -10.09
N LEU A 561 -15.29 -14.40 -10.32
CA LEU A 561 -15.33 -15.75 -10.89
C LEU A 561 -15.89 -16.78 -9.89
N HIS A 562 -15.86 -16.47 -8.60
CA HIS A 562 -16.35 -17.33 -7.53
C HIS A 562 -17.21 -16.55 -6.52
N PRO A 563 -18.37 -15.99 -6.94
CA PRO A 563 -19.18 -15.13 -6.07
C PRO A 563 -19.64 -15.82 -4.78
N LEU A 564 -19.80 -17.16 -4.81
CA LEU A 564 -20.07 -17.97 -3.62
C LEU A 564 -18.98 -17.88 -2.54
N ASN A 565 -17.73 -17.65 -2.93
CA ASN A 565 -16.61 -17.53 -2.00
C ASN A 565 -16.51 -16.12 -1.40
N ILE A 566 -17.12 -15.10 -2.00
CA ILE A 566 -17.03 -13.71 -1.52
C ILE A 566 -17.60 -13.57 -0.11
N SER A 567 -18.73 -14.21 0.18
CA SER A 567 -19.32 -14.19 1.53
C SER A 567 -18.39 -14.83 2.57
N ARG A 568 -17.75 -15.95 2.23
CA ARG A 568 -16.74 -16.60 3.08
C ARG A 568 -15.53 -15.70 3.28
N MET A 569 -15.04 -15.05 2.22
CA MET A 569 -13.94 -14.10 2.32
C MET A 569 -14.29 -12.93 3.23
N LEU A 570 -15.47 -12.33 3.07
CA LEU A 570 -15.96 -11.27 3.95
C LEU A 570 -16.11 -11.74 5.40
N TYR A 571 -16.67 -12.94 5.63
CA TYR A 571 -16.78 -13.52 6.97
C TYR A 571 -15.42 -13.64 7.64
N TYR A 572 -14.46 -14.28 6.97
CA TYR A 572 -13.14 -14.50 7.54
C TYR A 572 -12.43 -13.18 7.75
N TYR A 573 -12.49 -12.28 6.78
CA TYR A 573 -11.98 -10.94 6.89
C TYR A 573 -12.48 -10.24 8.15
N PHE A 574 -13.79 -10.09 8.32
CA PHE A 574 -14.35 -9.44 9.50
C PHE A 574 -13.98 -10.16 10.78
N LYS A 575 -14.04 -11.50 10.80
CA LYS A 575 -13.72 -12.28 11.99
C LYS A 575 -12.26 -12.10 12.42
N TYR A 576 -11.31 -12.20 11.49
CA TYR A 576 -9.89 -12.10 11.81
C TYR A 576 -9.48 -10.68 12.13
N ASP A 577 -9.97 -9.69 11.38
CA ASP A 577 -9.72 -8.29 11.70
C ASP A 577 -10.32 -7.90 13.05
N PHE A 578 -11.55 -8.36 13.35
CA PHE A 578 -12.17 -8.13 14.64
C PHE A 578 -11.42 -8.84 15.77
N THR A 579 -10.92 -10.06 15.55
CA THR A 579 -10.09 -10.77 16.52
C THR A 579 -8.77 -10.05 16.77
N GLY A 580 -8.11 -9.58 15.70
CA GLY A 580 -6.88 -8.77 15.80
C GLY A 580 -7.14 -7.47 16.57
N PHE A 581 -8.24 -6.80 16.26
CA PHE A 581 -8.73 -5.64 16.99
C PHE A 581 -8.94 -5.92 18.50
N LEU A 582 -9.63 -7.01 18.85
CA LEU A 582 -9.84 -7.41 20.25
C LEU A 582 -8.52 -7.71 20.98
N ASN A 583 -7.61 -8.42 20.31
CA ASN A 583 -6.30 -8.75 20.88
C ASN A 583 -5.49 -7.49 21.18
N ASN A 584 -5.54 -6.48 20.30
CA ASN A 584 -4.84 -5.22 20.50
C ASN A 584 -5.48 -4.38 21.61
N LEU A 585 -6.81 -4.33 21.70
CA LEU A 585 -7.54 -3.67 22.79
C LEU A 585 -7.36 -4.31 24.17
N SER A 586 -7.00 -5.59 24.21
CA SER A 586 -6.81 -6.33 25.46
C SER A 586 -5.43 -6.11 26.08
N SER A 587 -4.55 -5.33 25.43
CA SER A 587 -3.26 -4.97 26.01
C SER A 587 -3.44 -4.10 27.26
N GLU A 588 -2.65 -4.40 28.30
CA GLU A 588 -2.91 -4.07 29.72
C GLU A 588 -3.03 -2.57 30.05
N ASP A 589 -2.61 -1.67 29.15
CA ASP A 589 -2.63 -0.24 29.42
C ASP A 589 -3.90 0.47 28.95
N GLY A 590 -4.76 -0.19 28.14
CA GLY A 590 -6.00 0.39 27.63
C GLY A 590 -5.82 1.66 26.78
N LYS A 591 -4.62 1.88 26.23
CA LYS A 591 -4.28 3.03 25.38
C LYS A 591 -4.19 2.60 23.93
N LEU A 592 -4.66 3.45 23.01
CA LEU A 592 -4.50 3.28 21.57
C LEU A 592 -3.55 4.35 21.05
N SER A 593 -2.69 3.97 20.10
CA SER A 593 -1.90 4.91 19.33
C SER A 593 -2.76 5.66 18.31
N LEU A 594 -2.24 6.77 17.78
CA LEU A 594 -2.93 7.52 16.72
C LEU A 594 -3.19 6.67 15.45
N PRO A 595 -2.24 5.84 14.94
CA PRO A 595 -2.51 4.88 13.86
C PRO A 595 -3.60 3.85 14.19
N GLU A 596 -3.63 3.35 15.43
CA GLU A 596 -4.67 2.42 15.89
C GLU A 596 -6.05 3.10 15.87
N CYS A 597 -6.14 4.34 16.37
CA CYS A 597 -7.36 5.14 16.30
C CYS A 597 -7.80 5.39 14.86
N ALA A 598 -6.87 5.79 13.98
CA ALA A 598 -7.15 6.09 12.58
C ALA A 598 -7.65 4.85 11.81
N LEU A 599 -7.21 3.64 12.17
CA LEU A 599 -7.69 2.42 11.55
C LEU A 599 -9.00 1.90 12.18
N TYR A 600 -9.06 1.82 13.51
CA TYR A 600 -10.14 1.13 14.19
C TYR A 600 -11.39 1.97 14.35
N SER A 601 -11.28 3.29 14.51
CA SER A 601 -12.47 4.16 14.65
C SER A 601 -13.39 4.09 13.43
N PRO A 602 -12.91 4.22 12.18
CA PRO A 602 -13.77 4.01 11.00
C PRO A 602 -14.32 2.58 10.91
N LYS A 603 -13.52 1.57 11.28
CA LYS A 603 -13.96 0.15 11.28
C LYS A 603 -15.00 -0.15 12.35
N CYS A 604 -15.10 0.64 13.43
CA CYS A 604 -16.12 0.45 14.47
C CYS A 604 -17.54 0.55 13.92
N ALA A 605 -17.81 1.44 12.95
CA ALA A 605 -19.12 1.55 12.29
C ALA A 605 -19.48 0.31 11.45
N VAL A 606 -18.47 -0.46 11.02
CA VAL A 606 -18.67 -1.75 10.36
C VAL A 606 -18.86 -2.82 11.42
N PHE A 607 -17.92 -2.93 12.37
CA PHE A 607 -17.96 -3.96 13.40
C PHE A 607 -19.26 -3.93 14.22
N SER A 608 -19.73 -2.75 14.64
CA SER A 608 -20.96 -2.64 15.45
C SER A 608 -22.25 -2.98 14.70
N VAL A 609 -22.25 -2.97 13.37
CA VAL A 609 -23.36 -3.49 12.56
C VAL A 609 -23.26 -5.01 12.42
N VAL A 610 -22.03 -5.51 12.38
CA VAL A 610 -21.68 -6.86 11.91
C VAL A 610 -21.52 -7.83 13.09
N PHE A 611 -21.17 -7.34 14.27
CA PHE A 611 -21.01 -8.08 15.51
C PHE A 611 -21.80 -7.41 16.64
N ASP A 612 -22.93 -7.98 17.04
CA ASP A 612 -23.79 -7.40 18.09
C ASP A 612 -23.03 -7.10 19.40
N ASN A 613 -22.04 -7.92 19.73
CA ASN A 613 -21.22 -7.79 20.94
C ASN A 613 -20.07 -6.78 20.81
N SER A 614 -19.83 -6.18 19.63
CA SER A 614 -18.72 -5.23 19.46
C SER A 614 -19.09 -3.81 19.85
N LYS A 615 -20.37 -3.50 20.07
CA LYS A 615 -20.83 -2.13 20.36
C LYS A 615 -20.09 -1.51 21.55
N HIS A 616 -20.05 -2.20 22.70
CA HIS A 616 -19.31 -1.74 23.88
C HIS A 616 -17.81 -1.51 23.59
N MET A 617 -17.19 -2.37 22.78
CA MET A 617 -15.77 -2.21 22.41
C MET A 617 -15.55 -1.02 21.48
N CYS A 618 -16.48 -0.80 20.54
CA CYS A 618 -16.48 0.36 19.65
C CYS A 618 -16.69 1.66 20.44
N ASP A 619 -17.60 1.66 21.40
CA ASP A 619 -17.84 2.78 22.31
C ASP A 619 -16.55 3.09 23.10
N ARG A 620 -15.86 2.06 23.61
CA ARG A 620 -14.56 2.21 24.29
C ARG A 620 -13.46 2.75 23.37
N VAL A 621 -13.35 2.30 22.12
CA VAL A 621 -12.39 2.87 21.15
C VAL A 621 -12.68 4.34 20.91
N ASN A 622 -13.94 4.68 20.68
CA ASN A 622 -14.34 6.05 20.46
C ASN A 622 -14.04 6.90 21.71
N GLU A 623 -14.31 6.38 22.90
CA GLU A 623 -13.94 7.05 24.15
C GLU A 623 -12.43 7.29 24.24
N ILE A 624 -11.60 6.26 24.01
CA ILE A 624 -10.14 6.38 24.06
C ILE A 624 -9.63 7.38 22.99
N CYS A 625 -10.13 7.30 21.76
CA CYS A 625 -9.63 8.10 20.64
C CYS A 625 -10.13 9.56 20.65
N PHE A 626 -11.31 9.83 21.23
CA PHE A 626 -11.95 11.16 21.15
C PHE A 626 -12.06 11.89 22.50
N HIS A 627 -11.86 11.22 23.65
CA HIS A 627 -11.98 11.82 24.99
C HIS A 627 -10.68 11.84 25.81
N GLN A 628 -9.51 11.59 25.21
CA GLN A 628 -8.23 11.79 25.89
C GLN A 628 -7.88 13.28 26.05
N ASP A 629 -8.44 13.96 27.05
CA ASP A 629 -8.05 15.33 27.41
C ASP A 629 -6.81 15.41 28.33
N SER A 630 -6.13 14.30 28.62
CA SER A 630 -4.98 14.31 29.55
C SER A 630 -3.87 13.34 29.18
N PHE A 631 -2.82 13.85 28.54
CA PHE A 631 -1.52 13.18 28.48
C PHE A 631 -0.82 13.09 29.86
N GLU A 632 -1.37 13.76 30.89
CA GLU A 632 -0.86 13.73 32.27
C GLU A 632 -0.77 12.32 32.87
N TYR A 633 -1.52 11.34 32.35
CA TYR A 633 -1.47 9.94 32.83
C TYR A 633 -0.27 9.11 32.32
N PHE A 634 0.65 9.69 31.55
CA PHE A 634 1.93 9.04 31.23
C PHE A 634 2.99 9.23 32.31
N PHE A 635 2.83 10.23 33.17
CA PHE A 635 3.72 10.47 34.29
C PHE A 635 2.99 10.07 35.56
N GLY A 636 3.31 8.87 36.09
CA GLY A 636 2.92 8.54 37.45
C GLY A 636 3.34 9.69 38.37
N ASN A 637 2.38 10.27 39.09
CA ASN A 637 2.61 11.24 40.16
C ASN A 637 3.33 10.55 41.33
N ASP A 638 4.60 10.18 41.15
CA ASP A 638 5.53 9.86 42.23
C ASP A 638 6.50 11.05 42.41
N THR A 639 5.94 12.24 42.62
CA THR A 639 6.68 13.38 43.15
C THR A 639 6.06 13.85 44.46
N ASP A 640 6.12 12.96 45.46
CA ASP A 640 6.16 13.39 46.85
C ASP A 640 7.61 13.80 47.20
N PHE A 641 8.11 14.85 46.53
CA PHE A 641 9.33 15.53 46.92
C PHE A 641 8.96 16.75 47.76
N GLY A 642 8.91 16.53 49.07
CA GLY A 642 8.91 17.59 50.06
C GLY A 642 10.16 18.47 49.90
N PHE A 643 10.01 19.59 49.21
CA PHE A 643 10.93 20.71 49.35
C PHE A 643 10.63 21.43 50.66
N THR A 644 11.26 20.97 51.76
CA THR A 644 11.51 21.85 52.90
C THR A 644 12.61 22.83 52.52
N LYS A 645 12.24 24.10 52.36
CA LYS A 645 13.18 25.23 52.41
C LYS A 645 13.95 25.20 53.73
N ASN A 646 15.27 25.16 53.65
CA ASN A 646 16.18 25.79 54.60
C ASN A 646 17.23 26.56 53.81
#